data_AF-A0A968PD46-F1
#
_entry.id   AF-A0A968PD46-F1
#
_cell.length_a   1.000
_cell.length_b   1.000
_cell.length_c   1.000
_cell.angle_alpha   90.00
_cell.angle_beta   90.00
_cell.angle_gamma   90.00
#
_symmetry.space_group_name_H-M   'P 1'
#
loop_
_entity.id
_entity.type
_entity.pdbx_description
1 polymer ?
#
loop_
_entity_poly.entity_id
_entity_poly.type
_entity_poly.pdbx_seq_one_letter_code
_entity_poly.pdbx_strand_id
1 'polypeptide(L)'
;IANRLGLKLDYDFNGESYQTVSGQNSNNSVRISNEFFQTLDRDGTWDLKRRTDHKAIKQLKATELWEEIAFAAWRCADPGVQYDTTINQWHTCPTSGRINASNPCVTGDTLVATSTGYKRIKDLVGSTAEVINADGKPVFVDRIFKTGTKPVYQLTTRSGYQVRLTADHQVWTVNRGDVPAAELRTGDRFVLRGAGFGDEWLPDDVAIELGRELAIGGHLGVISDSSELKHAVFTARYRYSEGEHESLRLTDSFFSLCRSSQANILDGLFSASETEVGNLSQELAQQLQIILLSFGLPSSIRADIKVVTTRIGRRTDYQMWKVRLQGASIRQVVKAKVYASNRHASIDDENTRSMVDEFLSLTPCGVEDVYDLTEPSTHHFVANGIVVHNCSEYMFLDNTACNLASFNLLKFYDPQTRVFDIERFEHATELWTVVLEISVLMAAFPSREIARLSYEYRTLGLGYANLGAMLMQAGIAYDSEQGRAICGALSAILTGVCYRTSAKMAEEHGPFPGYYKNREAMLRVIRNHRRAAYGVARDSAIAGKDKLGDYEQLDIKPVPIDGNYLTVENNTLSNAPDLLTHARKAWDEALEEGVRHGYRNAQVTVIAPTGTIGLLMDCDTTGVEPDFALVKFKKLAGGGYFKIANQSVKPALETLGYNQGQIRDILNYVMGHLTLEVPVPDRAARWRIQPRACGNI
;
A
#
# COMPACT_ATOMS: atom_id res chain seq x y z
N ILE A 1 20.92 11.37 -13.28
CA ILE A 1 20.01 11.06 -14.41
C ILE A 1 19.42 12.34 -15.00
N ALA A 2 18.75 13.18 -14.22
CA ALA A 2 18.19 14.46 -14.70
C ALA A 2 19.20 15.38 -15.40
N ASN A 3 20.40 15.60 -14.80
CA ASN A 3 21.48 16.35 -15.48
C ASN A 3 21.97 15.70 -16.79
N ARG A 4 21.86 14.36 -16.91
CA ARG A 4 22.23 13.62 -18.13
C ARG A 4 21.16 13.71 -19.22
N LEU A 5 19.92 13.97 -18.82
CA LEU A 5 18.75 14.09 -19.71
C LEU A 5 18.41 15.55 -20.06
N GLY A 6 19.13 16.53 -19.50
CA GLY A 6 18.87 17.95 -19.74
C GLY A 6 17.56 18.46 -19.13
N LEU A 7 16.97 17.71 -18.21
CA LEU A 7 15.68 18.05 -17.61
C LEU A 7 15.85 19.23 -16.66
N LYS A 8 14.91 20.18 -16.72
CA LYS A 8 14.77 21.16 -15.64
C LYS A 8 14.16 20.45 -14.43
N LEU A 9 14.97 20.29 -13.39
CA LEU A 9 14.51 19.87 -12.07
C LEU A 9 13.77 21.03 -11.42
N ASP A 10 12.52 21.24 -11.83
CA ASP A 10 11.59 22.13 -11.15
C ASP A 10 10.56 21.34 -10.34
N TYR A 11 9.86 22.05 -9.47
CA TYR A 11 8.85 21.49 -8.57
C TYR A 11 7.44 21.58 -9.16
N ASP A 12 7.27 21.79 -10.46
CA ASP A 12 5.95 21.82 -11.09
C ASP A 12 5.44 20.38 -11.23
N PHE A 13 4.21 20.11 -10.79
CA PHE A 13 3.58 18.79 -10.93
C PHE A 13 3.30 18.44 -12.41
N ASN A 14 3.37 19.42 -13.31
CA ASN A 14 3.37 19.23 -14.77
C ASN A 14 4.77 19.32 -15.39
N GLY A 15 5.80 19.56 -14.57
CA GLY A 15 7.18 19.76 -15.02
C GLY A 15 7.84 18.47 -15.52
N GLU A 16 8.91 18.63 -16.30
CA GLU A 16 9.66 17.51 -16.88
C GLU A 16 10.30 16.61 -15.81
N SER A 17 10.67 17.18 -14.66
CA SER A 17 11.12 16.44 -13.47
C SER A 17 10.08 15.45 -13.00
N TYR A 18 8.81 15.90 -12.91
CA TYR A 18 7.71 15.10 -12.41
C TYR A 18 7.51 13.85 -13.28
N GLN A 19 7.64 13.97 -14.61
CA GLN A 19 7.56 12.87 -15.59
C GLN A 19 8.64 11.78 -15.43
N THR A 20 9.69 12.05 -14.66
CA THR A 20 10.79 11.09 -14.45
C THR A 20 10.78 10.40 -13.10
N VAL A 21 9.87 10.78 -12.20
CA VAL A 21 9.71 10.13 -10.90
C VAL A 21 8.98 8.81 -11.10
N SER A 22 9.69 7.70 -10.96
CA SER A 22 9.08 6.37 -11.03
C SER A 22 8.20 6.15 -9.80
N GLY A 23 6.87 6.06 -9.97
CA GLY A 23 5.91 6.00 -8.86
C GLY A 23 5.01 7.23 -8.72
N GLN A 24 4.69 7.94 -9.82
CA GLN A 24 3.79 9.12 -9.87
C GLN A 24 2.39 8.93 -9.27
N ASN A 25 2.02 7.70 -8.90
CA ASN A 25 0.75 7.34 -8.26
C ASN A 25 0.96 6.47 -7.01
N SER A 26 2.18 6.45 -6.46
CA SER A 26 2.52 5.72 -5.25
C SER A 26 2.67 6.71 -4.10
N ASN A 27 1.87 6.55 -3.04
CA ASN A 27 2.07 7.32 -1.80
C ASN A 27 3.42 6.91 -1.21
N ASN A 28 4.44 7.76 -1.34
CA ASN A 28 5.74 7.48 -0.75
C ASN A 28 5.65 7.85 0.71
N SER A 29 6.07 6.97 1.63
CA SER A 29 6.04 7.28 3.06
C SER A 29 7.41 7.16 3.69
N VAL A 30 7.71 8.07 4.61
CA VAL A 30 8.90 8.00 5.48
C VAL A 30 8.49 7.56 6.88
N ARG A 31 9.23 6.61 7.44
CA ARG A 31 9.09 6.21 8.83
C ARG A 31 10.02 7.03 9.70
N ILE A 32 9.46 7.59 10.77
CA ILE A 32 10.18 8.51 11.65
C ILE A 32 10.09 7.96 13.08
N SER A 33 11.24 7.75 13.71
CA SER A 33 11.34 7.29 15.10
C SER A 33 11.29 8.46 16.07
N ASN A 34 11.03 8.17 17.36
CA ASN A 34 11.13 9.19 18.41
C ASN A 34 12.56 9.74 18.56
N GLU A 35 13.57 8.92 18.29
CA GLU A 35 14.99 9.29 18.32
C GLU A 35 15.29 10.43 17.32
N PHE A 36 14.65 10.42 16.15
CA PHE A 36 14.78 11.49 15.18
C PHE A 36 14.30 12.83 15.76
N PHE A 37 13.12 12.83 16.41
CA PHE A 37 12.59 14.04 17.04
C PHE A 37 13.42 14.52 18.23
N GLN A 38 13.94 13.60 19.04
CA GLN A 38 14.88 13.97 20.12
C GLN A 38 16.16 14.61 19.57
N THR A 39 16.62 14.16 18.40
CA THR A 39 17.76 14.75 17.70
C THR A 39 17.39 16.12 17.13
N LEU A 40 16.20 16.24 16.54
CA LEU A 40 15.64 17.49 16.02
C LEU A 40 15.55 18.57 17.11
N ASP A 41 14.98 18.24 18.26
CA ASP A 41 14.80 19.17 19.40
C ASP A 41 16.12 19.69 19.97
N ARG A 42 17.22 18.94 19.78
CA ARG A 42 18.57 19.31 20.25
C ARG A 42 19.41 19.98 19.15
N ASP A 43 18.82 20.31 18.00
CA ASP A 43 19.52 20.75 16.78
C ASP A 43 20.71 19.84 16.42
N GLY A 44 20.52 18.53 16.59
CA GLY A 44 21.54 17.52 16.37
C GLY A 44 21.69 17.12 14.90
N THR A 45 22.72 16.32 14.64
CA THR A 45 22.95 15.71 13.34
C THR A 45 22.33 14.32 13.25
N TRP A 46 21.74 14.00 12.11
CA TRP A 46 21.16 12.70 11.80
C TRP A 46 21.96 11.96 10.74
N ASP A 47 22.32 10.71 11.03
CA ASP A 47 23.02 9.84 10.09
C ASP A 47 22.01 9.15 9.17
N LEU A 48 22.06 9.46 7.88
CA LEU A 48 21.43 8.66 6.85
C LEU A 48 22.19 7.34 6.74
N LYS A 49 21.57 6.28 7.22
CA LYS A 49 22.11 4.92 7.18
C LYS A 49 21.55 4.18 5.98
N ARG A 50 22.42 3.49 5.24
CA ARG A 50 21.99 2.60 4.16
C ARG A 50 21.16 1.46 4.74
N ARG A 51 19.98 1.22 4.18
CA ARG A 51 19.11 0.13 4.60
C ARG A 51 19.73 -1.27 4.42
N THR A 52 20.72 -1.42 3.53
CA THR A 52 21.33 -2.72 3.20
C THR A 52 22.38 -3.20 4.21
N ASP A 53 23.20 -2.29 4.75
CA ASP A 53 24.31 -2.63 5.65
C ASP A 53 24.37 -1.75 6.91
N HIS A 54 23.38 -0.87 7.10
CA HIS A 54 23.24 0.08 8.20
C HIS A 54 24.41 1.06 8.38
N LYS A 55 25.33 1.13 7.42
CA LYS A 55 26.45 2.07 7.47
C LYS A 55 25.95 3.46 7.13
N ALA A 56 26.41 4.45 7.90
CA ALA A 56 26.19 5.86 7.59
C ALA A 56 26.78 6.18 6.22
N ILE A 57 25.99 6.81 5.35
CA ILE A 57 26.44 7.29 4.03
C ILE A 57 26.52 8.80 3.97
N LYS A 58 25.68 9.49 4.74
CA LYS A 58 25.63 10.94 4.80
C LYS A 58 25.12 11.35 6.17
N GLN A 59 25.69 12.40 6.72
CA GLN A 59 25.18 13.05 7.92
C GLN A 59 24.56 14.38 7.52
N LEU A 60 23.40 14.68 8.07
CA LEU A 60 22.64 15.92 7.84
C LEU A 60 22.29 16.56 9.16
N LYS A 61 22.00 17.85 9.20
CA LYS A 61 21.25 18.39 10.33
C LYS A 61 19.84 17.81 10.32
N ALA A 62 19.36 17.40 11.50
CA ALA A 62 17.99 16.90 11.62
C ALA A 62 16.96 17.97 11.23
N THR A 63 17.24 19.23 11.55
CA THR A 63 16.44 20.42 11.19
C THR A 63 16.33 20.60 9.69
N GLU A 64 17.45 20.59 8.97
CA GLU A 64 17.46 20.68 7.50
C GLU A 64 16.69 19.53 6.85
N LEU A 65 16.89 18.28 7.32
CA LEU A 65 16.17 17.12 6.79
C LEU A 65 14.66 17.20 7.05
N TRP A 66 14.26 17.68 8.22
CA TRP A 66 12.84 17.86 8.57
C TRP A 66 12.19 18.96 7.72
N GLU A 67 12.89 20.07 7.49
CA GLU A 67 12.44 21.15 6.61
C GLU A 67 12.28 20.67 5.16
N GLU A 68 13.21 19.84 4.65
CA GLU A 68 13.07 19.23 3.31
C GLU A 68 11.84 18.33 3.22
N ILE A 69 11.60 17.48 4.22
CA ILE A 69 10.41 16.61 4.29
C ILE A 69 9.13 17.45 4.32
N ALA A 70 9.08 18.45 5.20
CA ALA A 70 7.91 19.32 5.35
C ALA A 70 7.64 20.15 4.08
N PHE A 71 8.69 20.69 3.46
CA PHE A 71 8.58 21.44 2.22
C PHE A 71 8.08 20.56 1.07
N ALA A 72 8.61 19.34 0.94
CA ALA A 72 8.15 18.38 -0.07
C ALA A 72 6.67 18.02 0.15
N ALA A 73 6.28 17.68 1.39
CA ALA A 73 4.91 17.33 1.73
C ALA A 73 3.94 18.48 1.44
N TRP A 74 4.31 19.73 1.78
CA TRP A 74 3.52 20.92 1.43
C TRP A 74 3.42 21.13 -0.09
N ARG A 75 4.52 20.91 -0.82
CA ARG A 75 4.62 21.23 -2.24
C ARG A 75 3.90 20.22 -3.14
N CYS A 76 3.97 18.93 -2.81
CA CYS A 76 3.47 17.84 -3.65
C CYS A 76 2.75 16.71 -2.91
N ALA A 77 2.36 16.90 -1.64
CA ALA A 77 1.68 15.90 -0.81
C ALA A 77 2.47 14.59 -0.55
N ASP A 78 3.78 14.60 -0.80
CA ASP A 78 4.69 13.48 -0.55
C ASP A 78 5.99 13.97 0.13
N PRO A 79 6.62 13.15 0.99
CA PRO A 79 6.16 11.84 1.41
C PRO A 79 5.09 11.93 2.51
N GLY A 80 4.19 10.95 2.55
CA GLY A 80 3.44 10.63 3.76
C GLY A 80 4.39 10.32 4.93
N VAL A 81 3.94 10.55 6.16
CA VAL A 81 4.75 10.33 7.37
C VAL A 81 4.12 9.24 8.24
N GLN A 82 4.94 8.31 8.72
CA GLN A 82 4.54 7.32 9.71
C GLN A 82 5.44 7.44 10.94
N TYR A 83 4.85 7.78 12.09
CA TYR A 83 5.57 7.91 13.36
C TYR A 83 5.69 6.54 14.04
N ASP A 84 6.63 5.72 13.56
CA ASP A 84 6.76 4.29 13.86
C ASP A 84 6.81 3.98 15.37
N THR A 85 7.69 4.66 16.12
CA THR A 85 7.83 4.42 17.56
C THR A 85 6.62 4.94 18.33
N THR A 86 6.13 6.14 17.99
CA THR A 86 4.93 6.74 18.60
C THR A 86 3.72 5.82 18.45
N ILE A 87 3.43 5.32 17.25
CA ILE A 87 2.27 4.46 17.00
C ILE A 87 2.35 3.18 17.86
N ASN A 88 3.54 2.59 18.00
CA ASN A 88 3.73 1.41 18.84
C ASN A 88 3.62 1.70 20.36
N GLN A 89 3.96 2.92 20.82
CA GLN A 89 3.71 3.34 22.21
C GLN A 89 2.22 3.55 22.52
N TRP A 90 1.45 3.96 21.50
CA TRP A 90 -0.01 4.07 21.55
C TRP A 90 -0.74 2.76 21.20
N HIS A 91 -0.02 1.66 20.98
CA HIS A 91 -0.65 0.40 20.62
C HIS A 91 -1.44 -0.20 21.78
N THR A 92 -2.72 -0.49 21.54
CA THR A 92 -3.61 -1.15 22.50
C THR A 92 -3.33 -2.64 22.65
N CYS A 93 -2.67 -3.29 21.67
CA CYS A 93 -2.45 -4.73 21.63
C CYS A 93 -0.98 -5.18 21.42
N PRO A 94 0.03 -4.60 22.08
CA PRO A 94 1.44 -4.87 21.80
C PRO A 94 1.88 -6.31 22.11
N THR A 95 1.20 -7.02 23.02
CA THR A 95 1.47 -8.44 23.29
C THR A 95 1.05 -9.33 22.12
N SER A 96 0.19 -8.82 21.24
CA SER A 96 -0.31 -9.54 20.07
C SER A 96 0.55 -9.38 18.82
N GLY A 97 1.51 -8.46 18.83
CA GLY A 97 2.36 -8.15 17.69
C GLY A 97 2.74 -6.67 17.67
N ARG A 98 3.77 -6.34 16.90
CA ARG A 98 4.16 -4.96 16.63
C ARG A 98 3.36 -4.44 15.44
N ILE A 99 3.00 -3.16 15.43
CA ILE A 99 2.49 -2.53 14.22
C ILE A 99 3.68 -2.34 13.28
N ASN A 100 3.71 -3.10 12.18
CA ASN A 100 4.84 -3.16 11.24
C ASN A 100 4.61 -2.34 9.98
N ALA A 101 3.37 -2.32 9.47
CA ALA A 101 2.88 -1.64 8.28
C ALA A 101 3.97 -1.23 7.26
N SER A 102 4.63 -2.24 6.66
CA SER A 102 5.28 -2.17 5.35
C SER A 102 4.49 -3.06 4.39
N ASN A 103 4.40 -2.64 3.13
CA ASN A 103 3.87 -3.49 2.06
C ASN A 103 4.99 -4.41 1.56
N PRO A 104 5.03 -5.71 1.88
CA PRO A 104 6.05 -6.60 1.31
C PRO A 104 5.83 -6.93 -0.17
N CYS A 105 6.85 -7.01 -1.03
CA CYS A 105 6.61 -7.05 -2.50
C CYS A 105 7.63 -7.90 -3.29
N VAL A 106 7.29 -8.24 -4.54
CA VAL A 106 8.14 -8.98 -5.50
C VAL A 106 8.80 -8.05 -6.53
N THR A 107 9.91 -8.43 -7.17
CA THR A 107 10.57 -7.57 -8.18
C THR A 107 9.80 -7.46 -9.49
N GLY A 108 10.03 -6.39 -10.26
CA GLY A 108 9.28 -6.12 -11.49
C GLY A 108 9.42 -7.15 -12.62
N ASP A 109 10.52 -7.90 -12.67
CA ASP A 109 10.74 -8.99 -13.60
C ASP A 109 9.96 -10.27 -13.27
N THR A 110 9.35 -10.34 -12.08
CA THR A 110 8.56 -11.49 -11.62
C THR A 110 7.43 -11.79 -12.59
N LEU A 111 7.40 -13.03 -13.06
CA LEU A 111 6.37 -13.59 -13.91
C LEU A 111 5.17 -14.01 -13.05
N VAL A 112 4.10 -13.25 -13.14
CA VAL A 112 2.80 -13.55 -12.54
C VAL A 112 2.05 -14.51 -13.45
N ALA A 113 1.55 -15.61 -12.88
CA ALA A 113 0.71 -16.53 -13.64
C ALA A 113 -0.67 -15.92 -13.89
N THR A 114 -1.11 -15.89 -15.14
CA THR A 114 -2.47 -15.45 -15.53
C THR A 114 -3.21 -16.55 -16.28
N SER A 115 -4.51 -16.35 -16.54
CA SER A 115 -5.31 -17.24 -17.41
C SER A 115 -4.76 -17.32 -18.84
N THR A 116 -4.00 -16.31 -19.27
CA THR A 116 -3.50 -16.11 -20.63
C THR A 116 -1.97 -16.26 -20.73
N GLY A 117 -1.36 -16.98 -19.80
CA GLY A 117 0.10 -17.20 -19.76
C GLY A 117 0.79 -16.46 -18.62
N TYR A 118 2.13 -16.42 -18.64
CA TYR A 118 2.88 -15.63 -17.67
C TYR A 118 3.04 -14.19 -18.16
N LYS A 119 2.88 -13.21 -17.27
CA LYS A 119 3.12 -11.80 -17.55
C LYS A 119 3.98 -11.18 -16.46
N ARG A 120 4.89 -10.27 -16.82
CA ARG A 120 5.71 -9.60 -15.81
C ARG A 120 4.85 -8.63 -15.01
N ILE A 121 4.99 -8.64 -13.69
CA ILE A 121 4.16 -7.81 -12.82
C ILE A 121 4.31 -6.31 -13.12
N LYS A 122 5.50 -5.85 -13.51
CA LYS A 122 5.73 -4.44 -13.87
C LYS A 122 4.93 -3.99 -15.10
N ASP A 123 4.69 -4.90 -16.04
CA ASP A 123 3.99 -4.62 -17.30
C ASP A 123 2.47 -4.70 -17.12
N LEU A 124 2.02 -5.24 -15.97
CA LEU A 124 0.62 -5.29 -15.55
C LEU A 124 0.19 -4.06 -14.75
N VAL A 125 1.12 -3.20 -14.32
CA VAL A 125 0.78 -2.02 -13.49
C VAL A 125 -0.20 -1.10 -14.21
N GLY A 126 -1.27 -0.71 -13.50
CA GLY A 126 -2.32 0.15 -14.04
C GLY A 126 -3.25 -0.52 -15.05
N SER A 127 -3.15 -1.85 -15.21
CA SER A 127 -4.06 -2.67 -16.01
C SER A 127 -4.86 -3.63 -15.13
N THR A 128 -5.82 -4.33 -15.75
CA THR A 128 -6.53 -5.43 -15.11
C THR A 128 -6.04 -6.77 -15.69
N ALA A 129 -6.07 -7.84 -14.90
CA ALA A 129 -5.64 -9.17 -15.33
C ALA A 129 -6.40 -10.27 -14.59
N GLU A 130 -6.63 -11.40 -15.27
CA GLU A 130 -7.08 -12.63 -14.61
C GLU A 130 -5.87 -13.43 -14.10
N VAL A 131 -5.54 -13.25 -12.83
CA VAL A 131 -4.38 -13.87 -12.18
C VAL A 131 -4.75 -15.26 -11.64
N ILE A 132 -3.83 -16.22 -11.71
CA ILE A 132 -4.00 -17.54 -11.10
C ILE A 132 -3.77 -17.42 -9.59
N ASN A 133 -4.77 -17.81 -8.81
CA ASN A 133 -4.75 -17.77 -7.36
C ASN A 133 -4.13 -19.05 -6.73
N ALA A 134 -4.08 -19.16 -5.40
CA ALA A 134 -3.50 -20.33 -4.71
C ALA A 134 -4.15 -21.68 -5.09
N ASP A 135 -5.46 -21.67 -5.35
CA ASP A 135 -6.23 -22.84 -5.75
C ASP A 135 -6.00 -23.24 -7.22
N GLY A 136 -5.22 -22.46 -7.97
CA GLY A 136 -5.00 -22.67 -9.41
C GLY A 136 -6.13 -22.16 -10.28
N LYS A 137 -7.04 -21.33 -9.74
CA LYS A 137 -8.17 -20.76 -10.47
C LYS A 137 -7.85 -19.36 -10.97
N PRO A 138 -8.30 -18.97 -12.17
CA PRO A 138 -8.19 -17.60 -12.64
C PRO A 138 -9.15 -16.69 -11.87
N VAL A 139 -8.65 -15.55 -11.40
CA VAL A 139 -9.40 -14.53 -10.67
C VAL A 139 -9.09 -13.16 -11.24
N PHE A 140 -10.12 -12.36 -11.47
CA PHE A 140 -9.97 -10.99 -11.95
C PHE A 140 -9.35 -10.08 -10.87
N VAL A 141 -8.29 -9.38 -11.24
CA VAL A 141 -7.56 -8.40 -10.42
C VAL A 141 -7.51 -7.07 -11.16
N ASP A 142 -7.86 -5.99 -10.47
CA ASP A 142 -7.86 -4.62 -11.00
C ASP A 142 -6.82 -3.70 -10.32
N ARG A 143 -6.20 -4.18 -9.24
CA ARG A 143 -5.22 -3.43 -8.45
C ARG A 143 -3.85 -4.10 -8.52
N ILE A 144 -3.06 -3.69 -9.51
CA ILE A 144 -1.67 -4.11 -9.72
C ILE A 144 -0.80 -2.85 -9.71
N PHE A 145 0.17 -2.78 -8.80
CA PHE A 145 0.87 -1.53 -8.50
C PHE A 145 2.34 -1.72 -8.15
N LYS A 146 3.13 -0.68 -8.42
CA LYS A 146 4.49 -0.55 -7.89
C LYS A 146 4.41 -0.10 -6.44
N THR A 147 5.16 -0.75 -5.58
CA THR A 147 5.12 -0.51 -4.13
C THR A 147 6.37 0.17 -3.58
N GLY A 148 7.38 0.41 -4.44
CA GLY A 148 8.56 1.22 -4.15
C GLY A 148 9.86 0.47 -4.43
N THR A 149 10.98 0.96 -3.89
CA THR A 149 12.31 0.41 -4.12
C THR A 149 12.87 -0.19 -2.81
N LYS A 150 12.94 -1.53 -2.71
CA LYS A 150 13.15 -2.27 -1.44
C LYS A 150 14.36 -3.21 -1.52
N PRO A 151 14.97 -3.65 -0.38
CA PRO A 151 15.98 -4.69 -0.43
C PRO A 151 15.29 -5.97 -0.85
N VAL A 152 15.91 -6.66 -1.79
CA VAL A 152 15.37 -7.86 -2.39
C VAL A 152 16.27 -9.02 -2.02
N TYR A 153 15.62 -10.15 -1.77
CA TYR A 153 16.25 -11.42 -1.52
C TYR A 153 15.75 -12.40 -2.57
N GLN A 154 16.67 -13.17 -3.14
CA GLN A 154 16.33 -14.30 -3.98
C GLN A 154 16.08 -15.51 -3.09
N LEU A 155 14.80 -15.86 -3.02
CA LEU A 155 14.36 -17.13 -2.49
C LEU A 155 14.61 -18.20 -3.56
N THR A 156 15.29 -19.28 -3.17
CA THR A 156 15.58 -20.43 -4.04
C THR A 156 15.06 -21.70 -3.39
N THR A 157 14.41 -22.56 -4.16
CA THR A 157 13.94 -23.89 -3.74
C THR A 157 14.94 -24.99 -4.10
N ARG A 158 14.80 -26.20 -3.55
CA ARG A 158 15.72 -27.33 -3.81
C ARG A 158 15.73 -27.79 -5.26
N SER A 159 14.61 -27.71 -5.97
CA SER A 159 14.55 -28.04 -7.40
C SER A 159 14.97 -26.85 -8.28
N GLY A 160 15.18 -25.66 -7.72
CA GLY A 160 15.77 -24.51 -8.41
C GLY A 160 14.79 -23.41 -8.82
N TYR A 161 13.53 -23.45 -8.38
CA TYR A 161 12.60 -22.34 -8.56
C TYR A 161 13.06 -21.13 -7.78
N GLN A 162 12.87 -19.94 -8.35
CA GLN A 162 13.37 -18.71 -7.77
C GLN A 162 12.36 -17.57 -7.87
N VAL A 163 12.19 -16.85 -6.78
CA VAL A 163 11.45 -15.58 -6.75
C VAL A 163 12.27 -14.56 -5.97
N ARG A 164 12.25 -13.32 -6.45
CA ARG A 164 12.95 -12.20 -5.84
C ARG A 164 11.93 -11.32 -5.14
N LEU A 165 12.03 -11.21 -3.83
CA LEU A 165 11.02 -10.61 -2.95
C LEU A 165 11.64 -9.90 -1.74
N THR A 166 10.86 -9.10 -1.03
CA THR A 166 11.31 -8.48 0.22
C THR A 166 11.35 -9.49 1.37
N ALA A 167 12.21 -9.25 2.37
CA ALA A 167 12.39 -10.13 3.53
C ALA A 167 11.07 -10.44 4.29
N ASP A 168 10.15 -9.47 4.32
CA ASP A 168 8.85 -9.53 4.98
C ASP A 168 7.74 -10.10 4.08
N HIS A 169 8.03 -10.47 2.83
CA HIS A 169 7.03 -11.04 1.92
C HIS A 169 6.65 -12.46 2.30
N GLN A 170 5.36 -12.67 2.49
CA GLN A 170 4.79 -13.93 2.92
C GLN A 170 4.78 -14.91 1.75
N VAL A 171 5.37 -16.09 1.98
CA VAL A 171 5.39 -17.19 1.02
C VAL A 171 4.55 -18.33 1.58
N TRP A 172 3.63 -18.86 0.77
CA TRP A 172 2.73 -19.91 1.23
C TRP A 172 3.45 -21.26 1.34
N THR A 173 3.47 -21.80 2.56
CA THR A 173 4.05 -23.10 2.86
C THR A 173 2.98 -24.12 3.25
N VAL A 174 3.09 -25.35 2.76
CA VAL A 174 2.18 -26.46 3.05
C VAL A 174 2.21 -26.83 4.53
N ASN A 175 3.36 -26.65 5.19
CA ASN A 175 3.60 -27.07 6.57
C ASN A 175 3.35 -25.98 7.61
N ARG A 176 3.49 -24.69 7.27
CA ARG A 176 3.37 -23.58 8.25
C ARG A 176 2.41 -22.47 7.82
N GLY A 177 1.74 -22.60 6.68
CA GLY A 177 0.94 -21.51 6.11
C GLY A 177 1.83 -20.39 5.60
N ASP A 178 1.43 -19.15 5.79
CA ASP A 178 2.16 -17.97 5.32
C ASP A 178 3.35 -17.69 6.23
N VAL A 179 4.54 -17.72 5.64
CA VAL A 179 5.80 -17.49 6.35
C VAL A 179 6.54 -16.33 5.69
N PRO A 180 6.97 -15.30 6.45
CA PRO A 180 7.81 -14.25 5.90
C PRO A 180 9.08 -14.87 5.32
N ALA A 181 9.53 -14.38 4.17
CA ALA A 181 10.67 -14.96 3.48
C ALA A 181 11.93 -15.09 4.37
N ALA A 182 12.21 -14.08 5.21
CA ALA A 182 13.32 -14.08 6.16
C ALA A 182 13.19 -15.12 7.28
N GLU A 183 12.01 -15.67 7.53
CA GLU A 183 11.74 -16.67 8.56
C GLU A 183 11.63 -18.11 8.03
N LEU A 184 11.85 -18.29 6.72
CA LEU A 184 11.87 -19.60 6.09
C LEU A 184 13.08 -20.42 6.54
N ARG A 185 12.85 -21.71 6.74
CA ARG A 185 13.83 -22.65 7.27
C ARG A 185 13.84 -23.92 6.44
N THR A 186 14.95 -24.67 6.52
CA THR A 186 15.03 -26.01 5.92
C THR A 186 13.85 -26.87 6.41
N GLY A 187 13.18 -27.56 5.48
CA GLY A 187 11.94 -28.30 5.74
C GLY A 187 10.66 -27.54 5.39
N ASP A 188 10.71 -26.22 5.18
CA ASP A 188 9.56 -25.46 4.67
C ASP A 188 9.28 -25.82 3.21
N ARG A 189 8.02 -26.11 2.90
CA ARG A 189 7.59 -26.70 1.61
C ARG A 189 6.59 -25.78 0.92
N PHE A 190 6.90 -25.31 -0.27
CA PHE A 190 6.08 -24.37 -1.05
C PHE A 190 5.15 -25.08 -2.01
N VAL A 191 3.96 -24.54 -2.21
CA VAL A 191 3.09 -24.94 -3.31
C VAL A 191 3.59 -24.30 -4.61
N LEU A 192 3.71 -25.10 -5.66
CA LEU A 192 4.07 -24.66 -6.99
C LEU A 192 2.86 -24.71 -7.93
N ARG A 193 2.69 -23.66 -8.74
CA ARG A 193 1.57 -23.51 -9.69
C ARG A 193 2.03 -22.96 -11.03
N GLY A 194 1.46 -23.52 -12.09
CA GLY A 194 1.64 -23.04 -13.46
C GLY A 194 0.69 -21.91 -13.83
N ALA A 195 0.94 -21.25 -14.96
CA ALA A 195 -0.02 -20.35 -15.59
C ALA A 195 -0.97 -21.08 -16.54
N GLY A 196 -2.00 -20.37 -17.00
CA GLY A 196 -2.73 -20.75 -18.22
C GLY A 196 -1.87 -20.61 -19.47
N PHE A 197 -2.53 -20.61 -20.63
CA PHE A 197 -1.87 -20.45 -21.93
C PHE A 197 -2.51 -19.29 -22.68
N GLY A 198 -1.71 -18.54 -23.43
CA GLY A 198 -2.24 -17.49 -24.29
C GLY A 198 -2.91 -18.05 -25.55
N ASP A 199 -3.15 -17.17 -26.51
CA ASP A 199 -3.86 -17.44 -27.76
C ASP A 199 -2.98 -17.26 -29.00
N GLU A 200 -1.78 -16.70 -28.87
CA GLU A 200 -0.85 -16.52 -29.99
C GLU A 200 -0.40 -17.88 -30.54
N TRP A 201 -0.33 -18.01 -31.86
CA TRP A 201 -0.10 -19.29 -32.51
C TRP A 201 1.12 -19.26 -33.43
N LEU A 202 1.88 -20.36 -33.40
CA LEU A 202 2.98 -20.64 -34.33
C LEU A 202 2.67 -21.91 -35.11
N PRO A 203 2.98 -21.95 -36.43
CA PRO A 203 2.95 -23.19 -37.19
C PRO A 203 3.76 -24.30 -36.52
N ASP A 204 3.23 -25.53 -36.53
CA ASP A 204 3.79 -26.66 -35.79
C ASP A 204 5.24 -26.97 -36.19
N ASP A 205 5.53 -26.95 -37.49
CA ASP A 205 6.86 -27.16 -38.07
C ASP A 205 7.85 -26.07 -37.62
N VAL A 206 7.41 -24.81 -37.64
CA VAL A 206 8.21 -23.66 -37.17
C VAL A 206 8.49 -23.79 -35.67
N ALA A 207 7.49 -24.13 -34.88
CA ALA A 207 7.61 -24.27 -33.43
C ALA A 207 8.53 -25.44 -33.03
N ILE A 208 8.43 -26.60 -33.69
CA ILE A 208 9.33 -27.74 -33.45
C ILE A 208 10.77 -27.39 -33.83
N GLU A 209 10.97 -26.78 -35.00
CA GLU A 209 12.31 -26.43 -35.46
C GLU A 209 12.95 -25.38 -34.54
N LEU A 210 12.17 -24.41 -34.07
CA LEU A 210 12.59 -23.45 -33.07
C LEU A 210 13.08 -24.12 -31.78
N GLY A 211 12.36 -25.14 -31.30
CA GLY A 211 12.78 -25.95 -30.16
C GLY A 211 14.12 -26.65 -30.38
N ARG A 212 14.35 -27.22 -31.57
CA ARG A 212 15.62 -27.88 -31.91
C ARG A 212 16.78 -26.89 -31.95
N GLU A 213 16.56 -25.73 -32.55
CA GLU A 213 17.53 -24.64 -32.59
C GLU A 213 17.93 -24.17 -31.19
N LEU A 214 17.01 -24.16 -30.22
CA LEU A 214 17.35 -23.88 -28.81
C LEU A 214 18.21 -24.98 -28.18
N ALA A 215 17.92 -26.25 -28.48
CA ALA A 215 18.70 -27.38 -27.97
C ALA A 215 20.14 -27.37 -28.52
N ILE A 216 20.33 -26.89 -29.75
CA ILE A 216 21.62 -26.82 -30.45
C ILE A 216 22.37 -25.50 -30.14
N GLY A 217 21.65 -24.37 -30.16
CA GLY A 217 22.14 -22.99 -30.14
C GLY A 217 22.61 -22.47 -28.78
N GLY A 218 22.36 -23.20 -27.69
CA GLY A 218 22.91 -22.90 -26.36
C GLY A 218 24.44 -22.84 -26.29
N HIS A 219 25.15 -23.25 -27.37
CA HIS A 219 26.61 -23.25 -27.42
C HIS A 219 27.26 -22.17 -28.31
N LEU A 220 26.58 -21.62 -29.32
CA LEU A 220 27.30 -20.90 -30.40
C LEU A 220 26.80 -19.49 -30.70
N GLY A 221 25.65 -19.05 -30.17
CA GLY A 221 25.11 -17.73 -30.52
C GLY A 221 24.81 -17.55 -32.02
N VAL A 222 24.87 -18.62 -32.80
CA VAL A 222 24.48 -18.66 -34.21
C VAL A 222 23.14 -19.38 -34.25
N ILE A 223 22.07 -18.64 -33.99
CA ILE A 223 20.75 -19.02 -34.51
C ILE A 223 20.73 -18.41 -35.92
N SER A 224 20.41 -19.21 -36.94
CA SER A 224 20.31 -18.72 -38.32
C SER A 224 19.33 -17.54 -38.40
N ASP A 225 19.75 -16.44 -39.03
CA ASP A 225 19.11 -15.10 -39.06
C ASP A 225 17.82 -15.04 -39.91
N SER A 226 17.05 -16.12 -39.93
CA SER A 226 15.96 -16.33 -40.88
C SER A 226 14.60 -16.41 -40.20
N SER A 227 14.10 -15.25 -39.71
CA SER A 227 12.69 -14.81 -39.71
C SER A 227 12.40 -13.79 -38.59
N GLU A 228 11.52 -12.82 -38.85
CA GLU A 228 11.03 -11.85 -37.86
C GLU A 228 10.39 -12.52 -36.63
N LEU A 229 9.76 -13.69 -36.84
CA LEU A 229 9.18 -14.54 -35.79
C LEU A 229 10.22 -15.11 -34.81
N LYS A 230 11.44 -15.41 -35.25
CA LYS A 230 12.51 -15.91 -34.36
C LYS A 230 13.00 -14.82 -33.40
N HIS A 231 13.13 -13.57 -33.87
CA HIS A 231 13.47 -12.43 -33.00
C HIS A 231 12.33 -12.04 -32.05
N ALA A 232 11.08 -12.24 -32.46
CA ALA A 232 9.93 -11.97 -31.60
C ALA A 232 9.90 -12.87 -30.36
N VAL A 233 10.42 -14.10 -30.45
CA VAL A 233 10.34 -15.12 -29.39
C VAL A 233 11.64 -15.23 -28.56
N PHE A 234 12.78 -14.75 -29.08
CA PHE A 234 14.08 -14.83 -28.37
C PHE A 234 14.93 -13.58 -28.54
N THR A 235 15.74 -13.29 -27.52
CA THR A 235 16.80 -12.28 -27.61
C THR A 235 18.16 -12.93 -27.31
N ALA A 236 19.13 -12.64 -28.17
CA ALA A 236 20.55 -13.00 -28.00
C ALA A 236 21.40 -11.84 -28.54
N ARG A 237 22.46 -11.42 -27.83
CA ARG A 237 23.59 -10.71 -28.46
C ARG A 237 24.90 -11.34 -28.01
N TYR A 238 25.92 -11.25 -28.84
CA TYR A 238 27.27 -11.68 -28.46
C TYR A 238 28.28 -10.72 -29.08
N ARG A 239 29.27 -10.28 -28.29
CA ARG A 239 30.47 -9.62 -28.80
C ARG A 239 31.69 -10.46 -28.43
N TYR A 240 32.37 -11.00 -29.43
CA TYR A 240 33.65 -11.68 -29.24
C TYR A 240 34.79 -10.65 -29.26
N SER A 241 35.03 -10.02 -28.11
CA SER A 241 36.34 -9.49 -27.68
C SER A 241 36.13 -8.68 -26.41
N GLU A 242 36.70 -9.17 -25.29
CA GLU A 242 36.85 -8.43 -24.02
C GLU A 242 35.54 -7.96 -23.35
N GLY A 243 34.82 -8.91 -22.74
CA GLY A 243 34.10 -8.64 -21.49
C GLY A 243 32.68 -8.08 -21.57
N GLU A 244 31.78 -8.71 -22.32
CA GLU A 244 30.33 -8.75 -22.02
C GLU A 244 29.78 -10.13 -22.43
N HIS A 245 29.10 -10.83 -21.51
CA HIS A 245 28.39 -12.09 -21.81
C HIS A 245 26.89 -11.80 -21.81
N GLU A 246 26.24 -11.84 -22.98
CA GLU A 246 24.78 -11.99 -23.01
C GLU A 246 24.38 -13.44 -23.27
N SER A 247 23.31 -13.86 -22.61
CA SER A 247 22.79 -15.22 -22.64
C SER A 247 21.46 -15.30 -23.38
N LEU A 248 21.25 -16.40 -24.10
CA LEU A 248 19.96 -16.70 -24.74
C LEU A 248 18.84 -16.74 -23.70
N ARG A 249 17.71 -16.08 -23.98
CA ARG A 249 16.48 -16.08 -23.17
C ARG A 249 15.22 -16.00 -24.03
N LEU A 250 14.11 -16.45 -23.47
CA LEU A 250 12.76 -16.27 -24.04
C LEU A 250 12.32 -14.81 -23.86
N THR A 251 11.71 -14.24 -24.89
CA THR A 251 11.01 -12.94 -24.79
C THR A 251 9.62 -13.12 -24.17
N ASP A 252 8.96 -12.01 -23.85
CA ASP A 252 7.65 -12.05 -23.24
C ASP A 252 6.57 -12.60 -24.19
N SER A 253 6.74 -12.45 -25.51
CA SER A 253 5.86 -13.05 -26.54
C SER A 253 5.80 -14.57 -26.46
N PHE A 254 6.86 -15.24 -26.00
CA PHE A 254 6.82 -16.69 -25.78
C PHE A 254 5.71 -17.07 -24.80
N PHE A 255 5.55 -16.32 -23.72
CA PHE A 255 4.59 -16.63 -22.67
C PHE A 255 3.13 -16.40 -23.10
N SER A 256 2.91 -15.63 -24.17
CA SER A 256 1.61 -15.41 -24.81
C SER A 256 1.23 -16.47 -25.85
N LEU A 257 2.15 -17.40 -26.16
CA LEU A 257 1.85 -18.51 -27.06
C LEU A 257 0.81 -19.48 -26.47
N CYS A 258 -0.03 -20.02 -27.36
CA CYS A 258 -0.99 -21.04 -27.04
C CYS A 258 -0.32 -22.37 -26.70
N ARG A 259 -1.08 -23.22 -26.01
CA ARG A 259 -0.61 -24.50 -25.46
C ARG A 259 0.05 -25.40 -26.50
N SER A 260 -0.48 -25.47 -27.72
CA SER A 260 0.06 -26.30 -28.80
C SER A 260 1.42 -25.80 -29.27
N SER A 261 1.56 -24.49 -29.48
CA SER A 261 2.80 -23.84 -29.90
C SER A 261 3.89 -24.03 -28.86
N GLN A 262 3.60 -23.79 -27.58
CA GLN A 262 4.57 -24.05 -26.50
C GLN A 262 4.95 -25.54 -26.43
N ALA A 263 3.99 -26.46 -26.58
CA ALA A 263 4.26 -27.89 -26.57
C ALA A 263 5.13 -28.36 -27.75
N ASN A 264 4.93 -27.78 -28.95
CA ASN A 264 5.78 -28.03 -30.13
C ASN A 264 7.22 -27.57 -29.89
N ILE A 265 7.41 -26.39 -29.29
CA ILE A 265 8.75 -25.90 -28.96
C ILE A 265 9.42 -26.81 -27.93
N LEU A 266 8.70 -27.23 -26.90
CA LEU A 266 9.23 -28.18 -25.92
C LEU A 266 9.59 -29.54 -26.55
N ASP A 267 8.80 -30.03 -27.51
CA ASP A 267 9.09 -31.27 -28.25
C ASP A 267 10.41 -31.16 -29.04
N GLY A 268 10.61 -30.05 -29.75
CA GLY A 268 11.87 -29.76 -30.41
C GLY A 268 13.04 -29.66 -29.44
N LEU A 269 12.84 -29.01 -28.29
CA LEU A 269 13.87 -28.76 -27.29
C LEU A 269 14.36 -30.05 -26.59
N PHE A 270 13.45 -30.99 -26.35
CA PHE A 270 13.75 -32.30 -25.76
C PHE A 270 13.97 -33.40 -26.83
N SER A 271 14.16 -33.03 -28.10
CA SER A 271 14.30 -34.01 -29.20
C SER A 271 15.50 -34.95 -29.03
N ALA A 272 16.56 -34.52 -28.36
CA ALA A 272 17.74 -35.33 -28.07
C ALA A 272 17.59 -36.23 -26.82
N SER A 273 16.63 -35.95 -25.95
CA SER A 273 16.42 -36.67 -24.68
C SER A 273 15.05 -36.36 -24.12
N GLU A 274 14.26 -37.40 -23.82
CA GLU A 274 12.87 -37.24 -23.39
C GLU A 274 12.69 -36.72 -21.96
N THR A 275 13.76 -36.63 -21.18
CA THR A 275 13.71 -36.32 -19.74
C THR A 275 14.67 -35.22 -19.30
N GLU A 276 15.61 -34.82 -20.15
CA GLU A 276 16.63 -33.83 -19.79
C GLU A 276 17.05 -33.02 -21.02
N VAL A 277 17.18 -31.71 -20.84
CA VAL A 277 17.85 -30.82 -21.80
C VAL A 277 18.99 -30.09 -21.09
N GLY A 278 20.11 -29.91 -21.79
CA GLY A 278 21.31 -29.28 -21.24
C GLY A 278 21.88 -28.20 -22.15
N ASN A 279 23.04 -27.67 -21.78
CA ASN A 279 23.69 -26.54 -22.45
C ASN A 279 22.84 -25.26 -22.46
N LEU A 280 22.11 -25.00 -21.38
CA LEU A 280 21.28 -23.79 -21.25
C LEU A 280 22.02 -22.68 -20.49
N SER A 281 21.62 -21.44 -20.74
CA SER A 281 21.89 -20.34 -19.81
C SER A 281 21.08 -20.53 -18.53
N GLN A 282 21.47 -19.84 -17.45
CA GLN A 282 20.72 -19.88 -16.20
C GLN A 282 19.29 -19.37 -16.39
N GLU A 283 19.15 -18.21 -17.04
CA GLU A 283 17.85 -17.54 -17.27
C GLU A 283 16.93 -18.42 -18.14
N LEU A 284 17.45 -19.02 -19.21
CA LEU A 284 16.66 -19.92 -20.06
C LEU A 284 16.24 -21.19 -19.31
N ALA A 285 17.12 -21.76 -18.48
CA ALA A 285 16.77 -22.91 -17.65
C ALA A 285 15.63 -22.58 -16.67
N GLN A 286 15.66 -21.39 -16.07
CA GLN A 286 14.61 -20.91 -15.15
C GLN A 286 13.29 -20.66 -15.87
N GLN A 287 13.30 -19.99 -17.02
CA GLN A 287 12.10 -19.78 -17.83
C GLN A 287 11.50 -21.10 -18.29
N LEU A 288 12.33 -22.05 -18.72
CA LEU A 288 11.89 -23.39 -19.10
C LEU A 288 11.26 -24.15 -17.94
N GLN A 289 11.84 -24.08 -16.74
CA GLN A 289 11.29 -24.71 -15.54
C GLN A 289 9.89 -24.18 -15.21
N ILE A 290 9.67 -22.86 -15.32
CA ILE A 290 8.37 -22.22 -15.10
C ILE A 290 7.34 -22.63 -16.18
N ILE A 291 7.75 -22.75 -17.45
CA ILE A 291 6.85 -23.19 -18.53
C ILE A 291 6.42 -24.65 -18.33
N LEU A 292 7.37 -25.53 -17.97
CA LEU A 292 7.07 -26.93 -17.68
C LEU A 292 6.05 -27.06 -16.54
N LEU A 293 6.06 -26.13 -15.58
CA LEU A 293 5.08 -26.06 -14.49
C LEU A 293 3.64 -25.82 -15.00
N SER A 294 3.43 -25.00 -16.05
CA SER A 294 2.12 -24.84 -16.73
C SER A 294 1.60 -26.12 -17.39
N PHE A 295 2.50 -27.04 -17.74
CA PHE A 295 2.14 -28.38 -18.23
C PHE A 295 1.95 -29.41 -17.13
N GLY A 296 2.09 -29.03 -15.86
CA GLY A 296 2.03 -29.97 -14.72
C GLY A 296 3.28 -30.84 -14.60
N LEU A 297 4.42 -30.40 -15.17
CA LEU A 297 5.67 -31.15 -15.15
C LEU A 297 6.65 -30.57 -14.13
N PRO A 298 6.86 -31.22 -12.97
CA PRO A 298 7.91 -30.80 -12.06
C PRO A 298 9.28 -31.07 -12.70
N SER A 299 10.19 -30.11 -12.54
CA SER A 299 11.54 -30.20 -13.09
C SER A 299 12.57 -29.63 -12.10
N SER A 300 13.82 -30.09 -12.24
CA SER A 300 14.95 -29.56 -11.48
C SER A 300 16.01 -28.96 -12.37
N ILE A 301 16.62 -27.88 -11.91
CA ILE A 301 17.76 -27.23 -12.55
C ILE A 301 19.06 -27.65 -11.87
N ARG A 302 20.10 -27.95 -12.64
CA ARG A 302 21.46 -28.22 -12.13
C ARG A 302 22.52 -27.51 -12.96
N ALA A 303 23.55 -26.99 -12.29
CA ALA A 303 24.73 -26.48 -12.96
C ALA A 303 25.59 -27.63 -13.49
N ASP A 304 26.23 -27.40 -14.64
CA ASP A 304 27.16 -28.31 -15.30
C ASP A 304 28.35 -27.50 -15.85
N ILE A 305 29.50 -28.15 -16.04
CA ILE A 305 30.71 -27.50 -16.56
C ILE A 305 31.02 -28.06 -17.93
N LYS A 306 31.07 -27.18 -18.93
CA LYS A 306 31.47 -27.53 -20.28
C LYS A 306 32.87 -27.00 -20.58
N VAL A 307 33.78 -27.90 -20.88
CA VAL A 307 35.17 -27.56 -21.24
C VAL A 307 35.28 -27.44 -22.76
N VAL A 308 35.58 -26.25 -23.26
CA VAL A 308 35.84 -25.99 -24.68
C VAL A 308 37.33 -25.87 -24.90
N THR A 309 37.87 -26.62 -25.86
CA THR A 309 39.27 -26.52 -26.27
C THR A 309 39.34 -25.91 -27.66
N THR A 310 39.95 -24.74 -27.77
CA THR A 310 40.13 -24.04 -29.06
C THR A 310 41.14 -24.78 -29.96
N ARG A 311 41.14 -24.49 -31.28
CA ARG A 311 42.08 -25.08 -32.24
C ARG A 311 43.57 -24.83 -31.92
N ILE A 312 43.88 -23.84 -31.09
CA ILE A 312 45.23 -23.50 -30.60
C ILE A 312 45.54 -24.10 -29.22
N GLY A 313 44.70 -25.03 -28.72
CA GLY A 313 44.94 -25.77 -27.46
C GLY A 313 44.53 -25.02 -26.18
N ARG A 314 43.98 -23.81 -26.26
CA ARG A 314 43.48 -23.07 -25.08
C ARG A 314 42.17 -23.71 -24.59
N ARG A 315 42.16 -24.15 -23.33
CA ARG A 315 40.96 -24.62 -22.61
C ARG A 315 40.23 -23.44 -21.96
N THR A 316 38.91 -23.45 -22.02
CA THR A 316 38.04 -22.50 -21.32
C THR A 316 36.83 -23.24 -20.78
N ASP A 317 36.55 -23.05 -19.51
CA ASP A 317 35.46 -23.71 -18.79
C ASP A 317 34.25 -22.78 -18.77
N TYR A 318 33.10 -23.27 -19.23
CA TYR A 318 31.85 -22.54 -19.25
C TYR A 318 30.85 -23.19 -18.30
N GLN A 319 30.27 -22.39 -17.41
CA GLN A 319 29.16 -22.84 -16.56
C GLN A 319 27.87 -22.85 -17.37
N MET A 320 27.27 -24.03 -17.49
CA MET A 320 26.02 -24.27 -18.22
C MET A 320 24.98 -24.84 -17.27
N TRP A 321 23.72 -24.88 -17.72
CA TRP A 321 22.62 -25.40 -16.92
C TRP A 321 21.89 -26.51 -17.65
N LYS A 322 21.36 -27.44 -16.85
CA LYS A 322 20.53 -28.57 -17.27
C LYS A 322 19.18 -28.49 -16.59
N VAL A 323 18.12 -28.76 -17.34
CA VAL A 323 16.75 -28.95 -16.83
C VAL A 323 16.40 -30.42 -16.99
N ARG A 324 16.02 -31.07 -15.89
CA ARG A 324 15.60 -32.47 -15.86
C ARG A 324 14.18 -32.60 -15.33
N LEU A 325 13.32 -33.33 -16.04
CA LEU A 325 11.97 -33.68 -15.61
C LEU A 325 12.00 -34.68 -14.45
N GLN A 326 11.08 -34.52 -13.50
CA GLN A 326 10.97 -35.41 -12.34
C GLN A 326 9.82 -36.39 -12.51
N GLY A 327 10.13 -37.66 -12.82
CA GLY A 327 9.14 -38.73 -12.90
C GLY A 327 8.20 -38.66 -14.10
N ALA A 328 8.51 -37.82 -15.10
CA ALA A 328 7.73 -37.59 -16.31
C ALA A 328 8.63 -37.56 -17.54
N SER A 329 8.04 -37.73 -18.73
CA SER A 329 8.73 -37.56 -20.01
C SER A 329 8.02 -36.55 -20.89
N ILE A 330 8.76 -35.90 -21.78
CA ILE A 330 8.18 -34.88 -22.67
C ILE A 330 7.08 -35.46 -23.58
N ARG A 331 7.11 -36.78 -23.85
CA ARG A 331 6.05 -37.48 -24.58
C ARG A 331 4.68 -37.38 -23.90
N GLN A 332 4.62 -37.18 -22.58
CA GLN A 332 3.35 -36.96 -21.87
C GLN A 332 2.74 -35.57 -22.20
N VAL A 333 3.59 -34.55 -22.42
CA VAL A 333 3.17 -33.21 -22.90
C VAL A 333 2.71 -33.27 -24.34
N VAL A 334 3.45 -33.98 -25.20
CA VAL A 334 3.12 -34.13 -26.62
C VAL A 334 1.87 -34.97 -26.83
N LYS A 335 1.63 -36.02 -26.03
CA LYS A 335 0.39 -36.81 -26.07
C LYS A 335 -0.85 -36.03 -25.58
N ALA A 336 -0.69 -35.08 -24.66
CA ALA A 336 -1.78 -34.21 -24.23
C ALA A 336 -2.32 -33.31 -25.37
N LYS A 337 -1.62 -33.19 -26.51
CA LYS A 337 -2.13 -32.53 -27.74
C LYS A 337 -3.34 -33.25 -28.35
N VAL A 338 -3.43 -34.58 -28.24
CA VAL A 338 -4.37 -35.38 -29.05
C VAL A 338 -5.80 -35.38 -28.46
N TYR A 339 -5.98 -35.10 -27.17
CA TYR A 339 -7.32 -35.00 -26.56
C TYR A 339 -7.93 -33.59 -26.57
N ALA A 340 -7.17 -32.57 -26.97
CA ALA A 340 -7.60 -31.16 -26.96
C ALA A 340 -8.16 -30.67 -28.32
N SER A 341 -8.43 -31.57 -29.27
CA SER A 341 -9.14 -31.22 -30.52
C SER A 341 -10.63 -30.98 -30.33
N ASN A 342 -11.18 -31.25 -29.14
CA ASN A 342 -12.53 -30.84 -28.77
C ASN A 342 -12.50 -29.44 -28.16
N ARG A 343 -13.07 -28.45 -28.87
CA ARG A 343 -13.20 -27.04 -28.46
C ARG A 343 -14.00 -26.78 -27.16
N HIS A 344 -14.28 -27.81 -26.34
CA HIS A 344 -15.13 -27.73 -25.15
C HIS A 344 -14.67 -28.67 -24.01
N ALA A 345 -13.37 -28.98 -23.89
CA ALA A 345 -12.89 -29.67 -22.69
C ALA A 345 -12.67 -28.64 -21.57
N SER A 346 -13.60 -28.56 -20.62
CA SER A 346 -13.35 -27.92 -19.33
C SER A 346 -12.15 -28.58 -18.67
N ILE A 347 -11.28 -27.76 -18.10
CA ILE A 347 -10.15 -28.20 -17.29
C ILE A 347 -10.74 -28.71 -15.97
N ASP A 348 -11.18 -29.97 -15.93
CA ASP A 348 -11.51 -30.63 -14.66
C ASP A 348 -10.49 -31.73 -14.32
N ASP A 349 -9.81 -31.47 -13.20
CA ASP A 349 -9.54 -32.35 -12.05
C ASP A 349 -8.45 -33.43 -12.00
N GLU A 350 -7.65 -33.69 -13.05
CA GLU A 350 -6.56 -34.68 -12.92
C GLU A 350 -5.13 -34.13 -12.74
N ASN A 351 -4.89 -32.82 -12.97
CA ASN A 351 -3.54 -32.22 -12.89
C ASN A 351 -3.27 -31.40 -11.61
N THR A 352 -4.21 -31.37 -10.66
CA THR A 352 -4.13 -30.64 -9.38
C THR A 352 -3.39 -31.39 -8.27
N ARG A 353 -2.50 -32.34 -8.59
CA ARG A 353 -1.50 -32.77 -7.61
C ARG A 353 -0.63 -31.55 -7.30
N SER A 354 -0.76 -31.01 -6.09
CA SER A 354 0.07 -29.90 -5.61
C SER A 354 1.53 -30.30 -5.74
N MET A 355 2.18 -29.77 -6.78
CA MET A 355 3.63 -29.84 -6.91
C MET A 355 4.19 -29.03 -5.76
N VAL A 356 5.01 -29.67 -4.95
CA VAL A 356 5.58 -29.06 -3.75
C VAL A 356 7.09 -29.15 -3.84
N ASP A 357 7.77 -28.08 -3.48
CA ASP A 357 9.23 -28.06 -3.41
C ASP A 357 9.69 -27.44 -2.09
N GLU A 358 10.92 -27.75 -1.67
CA GLU A 358 11.43 -27.35 -0.36
C GLU A 358 12.29 -26.10 -0.46
N PHE A 359 12.25 -25.26 0.58
CA PHE A 359 13.19 -24.17 0.78
C PHE A 359 14.64 -24.64 0.76
N LEU A 360 15.47 -23.96 -0.04
CA LEU A 360 16.91 -24.16 -0.08
C LEU A 360 17.66 -22.99 0.54
N SER A 361 17.37 -21.77 0.05
CA SER A 361 18.10 -20.59 0.53
C SER A 361 17.34 -19.28 0.29
N LEU A 362 17.71 -18.27 1.06
CA LEU A 362 17.34 -16.88 0.85
C LEU A 362 18.62 -16.06 0.79
N THR A 363 18.91 -15.45 -0.36
CA THR A 363 20.17 -14.72 -0.58
C THR A 363 19.90 -13.24 -0.89
N PRO A 364 20.58 -12.28 -0.25
CA PRO A 364 20.42 -10.87 -0.58
C PRO A 364 20.84 -10.58 -2.03
N CYS A 365 20.00 -9.86 -2.79
CA CYS A 365 20.19 -9.59 -4.23
C CYS A 365 20.25 -8.11 -4.59
N GLY A 366 20.33 -7.23 -3.60
CA GLY A 366 20.44 -5.79 -3.81
C GLY A 366 19.14 -5.06 -3.52
N VAL A 367 18.93 -3.93 -4.19
CA VAL A 367 17.78 -3.05 -3.99
C VAL A 367 17.17 -2.75 -5.34
N GLU A 368 15.89 -3.08 -5.51
CA GLU A 368 15.17 -2.98 -6.78
C GLU A 368 13.76 -2.45 -6.59
N ASP A 369 13.14 -2.03 -7.69
CA ASP A 369 11.72 -1.73 -7.74
C ASP A 369 10.91 -3.02 -7.52
N VAL A 370 10.01 -2.94 -6.55
CA VAL A 370 9.13 -4.02 -6.16
C VAL A 370 7.66 -3.63 -6.32
N TYR A 371 6.85 -4.64 -6.59
CA TYR A 371 5.49 -4.56 -7.08
C TYR A 371 4.61 -5.55 -6.33
N ASP A 372 3.32 -5.29 -6.33
CA ASP A 372 2.33 -6.18 -5.75
C ASP A 372 0.99 -6.08 -6.46
N LEU A 373 0.10 -7.01 -6.16
CA LEU A 373 -1.27 -7.03 -6.68
C LEU A 373 -2.26 -7.54 -5.64
N THR A 374 -3.52 -7.15 -5.76
CA THR A 374 -4.57 -7.58 -4.84
C THR A 374 -5.41 -8.69 -5.47
N GLU A 375 -5.08 -9.95 -5.20
CA GLU A 375 -5.95 -11.09 -5.54
C GLU A 375 -7.03 -11.25 -4.45
N PRO A 376 -8.34 -11.12 -4.77
CA PRO A 376 -9.38 -10.98 -3.75
C PRO A 376 -9.95 -12.30 -3.21
N SER A 377 -9.61 -13.47 -3.75
CA SER A 377 -10.28 -14.73 -3.37
C SER A 377 -9.49 -15.54 -2.36
N THR A 378 -8.19 -15.66 -2.58
CA THR A 378 -7.26 -16.42 -1.73
C THR A 378 -6.20 -15.54 -1.09
N HIS A 379 -6.09 -14.27 -1.51
CA HIS A 379 -4.99 -13.34 -1.20
C HIS A 379 -3.62 -13.74 -1.71
N HIS A 380 -3.60 -14.73 -2.57
CA HIS A 380 -2.39 -15.33 -3.05
C HIS A 380 -2.34 -15.25 -4.56
N PHE A 381 -1.16 -14.96 -5.07
CA PHE A 381 -0.88 -15.05 -6.49
C PHE A 381 0.39 -15.86 -6.71
N VAL A 382 0.54 -16.34 -7.93
CA VAL A 382 1.67 -17.19 -8.32
C VAL A 382 2.76 -16.32 -8.92
N ALA A 383 3.86 -16.17 -8.21
CA ALA A 383 5.05 -15.41 -8.58
C ALA A 383 6.19 -16.37 -8.95
N ASN A 384 6.60 -16.40 -10.22
CA ASN A 384 7.61 -17.33 -10.76
C ASN A 384 7.31 -18.80 -10.41
N GLY A 385 6.03 -19.16 -10.38
CA GLY A 385 5.57 -20.50 -10.02
C GLY A 385 5.42 -20.76 -8.52
N ILE A 386 5.85 -19.84 -7.65
CA ILE A 386 5.73 -19.95 -6.18
C ILE A 386 4.53 -19.12 -5.73
N VAL A 387 3.71 -19.67 -4.84
CA VAL A 387 2.54 -18.95 -4.32
C VAL A 387 2.94 -17.98 -3.20
N VAL A 388 2.58 -16.70 -3.34
CA VAL A 388 2.93 -15.60 -2.43
C VAL A 388 1.72 -14.70 -2.13
N HIS A 389 1.74 -13.96 -1.02
CA HIS A 389 0.59 -13.18 -0.51
C HIS A 389 0.58 -11.69 -0.95
N ASN A 390 -0.60 -11.04 -1.01
CA ASN A 390 -0.80 -9.60 -1.27
C ASN A 390 -0.57 -8.66 -0.04
N CYS A 391 -0.53 -7.33 -0.22
CA CYS A 391 -0.32 -6.28 0.82
C CYS A 391 -1.58 -5.53 1.29
N SER A 392 -1.50 -4.84 2.45
CA SER A 392 -2.57 -4.05 3.11
C SER A 392 -2.22 -2.56 3.35
N GLU A 393 -3.22 -1.66 3.32
CA GLU A 393 -3.10 -0.22 3.62
C GLU A 393 -3.49 0.20 5.06
N TYR A 394 -3.77 -0.78 5.92
CA TYR A 394 -4.23 -0.57 7.29
C TYR A 394 -3.10 -0.81 8.32
N MET A 395 -2.99 0.07 9.32
CA MET A 395 -1.92 0.02 10.32
C MET A 395 -2.42 -0.48 11.68
N PHE A 396 -2.59 -1.78 11.78
CA PHE A 396 -2.74 -2.48 13.05
C PHE A 396 -1.88 -3.75 13.01
N LEU A 397 -2.26 -4.78 13.75
CA LEU A 397 -1.61 -6.08 13.64
C LEU A 397 -1.70 -6.59 12.20
N ASP A 398 -0.64 -7.22 11.73
CA ASP A 398 -0.62 -7.82 10.39
C ASP A 398 -1.83 -8.76 10.22
N ASN A 399 -2.37 -8.80 9.00
CA ASN A 399 -3.54 -9.62 8.67
C ASN A 399 -4.79 -9.29 9.50
N THR A 400 -5.00 -8.04 9.89
CA THR A 400 -6.29 -7.54 10.40
C THR A 400 -6.95 -6.59 9.40
N ALA A 401 -8.28 -6.51 9.41
CA ALA A 401 -9.06 -5.60 8.61
C ALA A 401 -9.87 -4.64 9.49
N CYS A 402 -10.23 -3.49 8.91
CA CYS A 402 -10.93 -2.42 9.61
C CYS A 402 -12.20 -2.03 8.87
N ASN A 403 -13.30 -1.91 9.60
CA ASN A 403 -14.55 -1.40 9.05
C ASN A 403 -14.59 0.12 9.23
N LEU A 404 -14.68 0.86 8.12
CA LEU A 404 -14.59 2.32 8.10
C LEU A 404 -15.95 2.98 7.92
N ALA A 405 -16.17 4.09 8.63
CA ALA A 405 -17.26 5.02 8.37
C ALA A 405 -16.81 6.46 8.70
N SER A 406 -17.51 7.46 8.17
CA SER A 406 -17.18 8.86 8.45
C SER A 406 -18.43 9.73 8.55
N PHE A 407 -18.44 10.63 9.52
CA PHE A 407 -19.45 11.68 9.65
C PHE A 407 -19.12 12.91 8.80
N ASN A 408 -20.14 13.61 8.30
CA ASN A 408 -19.99 14.98 7.82
C ASN A 408 -20.28 15.95 8.98
N LEU A 409 -19.26 16.64 9.50
CA LEU A 409 -19.39 17.53 10.66
C LEU A 409 -20.41 18.67 10.46
N LEU A 410 -20.62 19.14 9.23
CA LEU A 410 -21.62 20.18 8.94
C LEU A 410 -23.07 19.71 9.19
N LYS A 411 -23.34 18.41 9.34
CA LYS A 411 -24.67 17.91 9.73
C LYS A 411 -24.96 18.07 11.23
N PHE A 412 -23.94 18.42 12.02
CA PHE A 412 -24.03 18.68 13.44
C PHE A 412 -23.77 20.16 13.78
N TYR A 413 -23.47 21.01 12.79
CA TYR A 413 -23.19 22.42 12.99
C TYR A 413 -24.26 23.29 12.36
N ASP A 414 -24.78 24.26 13.11
CA ASP A 414 -25.68 25.28 12.60
C ASP A 414 -24.92 26.60 12.39
N PRO A 415 -24.74 27.06 11.14
CA PRO A 415 -24.03 28.31 10.85
C PRO A 415 -24.76 29.57 11.33
N GLN A 416 -26.07 29.54 11.55
CA GLN A 416 -26.83 30.73 11.98
C GLN A 416 -26.65 30.97 13.48
N THR A 417 -26.85 29.93 14.28
CA THR A 417 -26.69 30.01 15.74
C THR A 417 -25.23 29.81 16.18
N ARG A 418 -24.40 29.28 15.29
CA ARG A 418 -23.00 28.88 15.53
C ARG A 418 -22.88 27.86 16.66
N VAL A 419 -23.88 26.99 16.79
CA VAL A 419 -23.92 25.91 17.78
C VAL A 419 -23.53 24.59 17.11
N PHE A 420 -22.70 23.81 17.80
CA PHE A 420 -22.45 22.41 17.45
C PHE A 420 -23.36 21.49 18.29
N ASP A 421 -24.15 20.66 17.66
CA ASP A 421 -25.07 19.71 18.29
C ASP A 421 -24.30 18.49 18.83
N ILE A 422 -23.77 18.66 20.05
CA ILE A 422 -22.94 17.66 20.73
C ILE A 422 -23.73 16.39 21.03
N GLU A 423 -24.96 16.52 21.54
CA GLU A 423 -25.78 15.36 21.91
C GLU A 423 -26.10 14.49 20.70
N ARG A 424 -26.44 15.10 19.56
CA ARG A 424 -26.66 14.37 18.32
C ARG A 424 -25.38 13.72 17.80
N PHE A 425 -24.23 14.38 17.95
CA PHE A 425 -22.94 13.83 17.56
C PHE A 425 -22.56 12.61 18.42
N GLU A 426 -22.75 12.69 19.73
CA GLU A 426 -22.55 11.58 20.65
C GLU A 426 -23.49 10.42 20.32
N HIS A 427 -24.79 10.69 20.15
CA HIS A 427 -25.78 9.66 19.83
C HIS A 427 -25.48 8.97 18.49
N ALA A 428 -25.12 9.75 17.45
CA ALA A 428 -24.71 9.20 16.17
C ALA A 428 -23.45 8.33 16.31
N THR A 429 -22.49 8.77 17.12
CA THR A 429 -21.25 8.03 17.40
C THR A 429 -21.54 6.69 18.06
N GLU A 430 -22.43 6.64 19.06
CA GLU A 430 -22.85 5.38 19.68
C GLU A 430 -23.47 4.44 18.65
N LEU A 431 -24.44 4.93 17.88
CA LEU A 431 -25.17 4.14 16.90
C LEU A 431 -24.22 3.58 15.83
N TRP A 432 -23.34 4.40 15.27
CA TRP A 432 -22.41 3.96 14.24
C TRP A 432 -21.31 3.04 14.77
N THR A 433 -20.93 3.17 16.04
CA THR A 433 -20.04 2.19 16.69
C THR A 433 -20.69 0.81 16.70
N VAL A 434 -21.98 0.73 17.05
CA VAL A 434 -22.75 -0.52 17.01
C VAL A 434 -22.89 -1.04 15.57
N VAL A 435 -23.19 -0.17 14.60
CA VAL A 435 -23.29 -0.56 13.17
C VAL A 435 -21.97 -1.14 12.66
N LEU A 436 -20.84 -0.50 12.96
CA LEU A 436 -19.52 -0.98 12.55
C LEU A 436 -19.18 -2.32 13.21
N GLU A 437 -19.54 -2.50 14.48
CA GLU A 437 -19.35 -3.75 15.21
C GLU A 437 -20.22 -4.89 14.65
N ILE A 438 -21.48 -4.62 14.30
CA ILE A 438 -22.33 -5.59 13.58
C ILE A 438 -21.70 -5.94 12.24
N SER A 439 -21.14 -4.95 11.54
CA SER A 439 -20.47 -5.16 10.26
C SER A 439 -19.26 -6.08 10.36
N VAL A 440 -18.59 -6.18 11.53
CA VAL A 440 -17.49 -7.15 11.75
C VAL A 440 -18.00 -8.59 11.64
N LEU A 441 -19.23 -8.85 12.09
CA LEU A 441 -19.85 -10.18 12.02
C LEU A 441 -20.40 -10.50 10.61
N MET A 442 -20.74 -9.47 9.84
CA MET A 442 -21.28 -9.60 8.49
C MET A 442 -20.20 -9.62 7.40
N ALA A 443 -19.00 -9.13 7.73
CA ALA A 443 -17.91 -9.00 6.78
C ALA A 443 -17.43 -10.36 6.30
N ALA A 444 -17.39 -10.52 4.97
CA ALA A 444 -16.69 -11.61 4.33
C ALA A 444 -15.24 -11.18 4.13
N PHE A 445 -14.32 -11.88 4.79
CA PHE A 445 -12.90 -11.62 4.64
C PHE A 445 -12.29 -12.59 3.65
N PRO A 446 -11.29 -12.17 2.86
CA PRO A 446 -10.89 -13.01 1.75
C PRO A 446 -9.83 -14.06 2.14
N SER A 447 -9.32 -14.03 3.40
CA SER A 447 -8.50 -15.10 3.99
C SER A 447 -9.05 -15.48 5.36
N ARG A 448 -8.82 -16.73 5.74
CA ARG A 448 -9.15 -17.23 7.07
C ARG A 448 -8.38 -16.50 8.17
N GLU A 449 -7.13 -16.12 7.90
CA GLU A 449 -6.31 -15.40 8.87
C GLU A 449 -6.87 -14.00 9.13
N ILE A 450 -7.20 -13.25 8.06
CA ILE A 450 -7.85 -11.95 8.19
C ILE A 450 -9.21 -12.09 8.86
N ALA A 451 -10.01 -13.10 8.50
CA ALA A 451 -11.28 -13.36 9.17
C ALA A 451 -11.10 -13.60 10.67
N ARG A 452 -10.17 -14.48 11.04
CA ARG A 452 -9.89 -14.84 12.43
C ARG A 452 -9.36 -13.64 13.21
N LEU A 453 -8.33 -12.96 12.73
CA LEU A 453 -7.71 -11.85 13.45
C LEU A 453 -8.65 -10.63 13.49
N SER A 454 -9.39 -10.33 12.42
CA SER A 454 -10.41 -9.27 12.44
C SER A 454 -11.54 -9.59 13.41
N TYR A 455 -11.92 -10.86 13.57
CA TYR A 455 -12.87 -11.29 14.61
C TYR A 455 -12.26 -11.27 16.02
N GLU A 456 -10.98 -11.61 16.17
CA GLU A 456 -10.28 -11.64 17.46
C GLU A 456 -9.98 -10.26 18.03
N TYR A 457 -9.77 -9.25 17.18
CA TYR A 457 -9.44 -7.88 17.59
C TYR A 457 -10.53 -6.86 17.29
N ARG A 458 -11.47 -7.18 16.39
CA ARG A 458 -12.72 -6.43 16.16
C ARG A 458 -12.47 -4.95 15.90
N THR A 459 -11.51 -4.65 15.03
CA THR A 459 -11.07 -3.27 14.82
C THR A 459 -12.03 -2.47 13.96
N LEU A 460 -12.41 -1.29 14.46
CA LEU A 460 -13.28 -0.34 13.79
C LEU A 460 -12.52 0.94 13.45
N GLY A 461 -13.07 1.71 12.52
CA GLY A 461 -12.52 2.98 12.09
C GLY A 461 -13.61 4.00 11.81
N LEU A 462 -14.25 4.48 12.88
CA LEU A 462 -15.14 5.63 12.78
C LEU A 462 -14.33 6.93 12.75
N GLY A 463 -14.63 7.79 11.79
CA GLY A 463 -13.99 9.09 11.64
C GLY A 463 -14.99 10.19 11.31
N TYR A 464 -14.47 11.33 10.89
CA TYR A 464 -15.27 12.41 10.35
C TYR A 464 -14.54 13.13 9.22
N ALA A 465 -15.32 13.86 8.45
CA ALA A 465 -14.90 14.76 7.39
C ALA A 465 -15.48 16.15 7.64
N ASN A 466 -15.02 17.10 6.82
CA ASN A 466 -15.55 18.44 6.73
C ASN A 466 -15.19 19.39 7.90
N LEU A 467 -14.08 19.10 8.61
CA LEU A 467 -13.61 19.94 9.71
C LEU A 467 -13.23 21.35 9.22
N GLY A 468 -12.48 21.43 8.12
CA GLY A 468 -12.05 22.71 7.57
C GLY A 468 -13.22 23.60 7.18
N ALA A 469 -14.26 23.03 6.58
CA ALA A 469 -15.49 23.74 6.24
C ALA A 469 -16.24 24.22 7.48
N MET A 470 -16.38 23.38 8.51
CA MET A 470 -17.04 23.77 9.77
C MET A 470 -16.33 24.94 10.44
N LEU A 471 -14.99 24.86 10.58
CA LEU A 471 -14.19 25.95 11.14
C LEU A 471 -14.31 27.23 10.30
N MET A 472 -14.30 27.10 8.97
CA MET A 472 -14.50 28.21 8.05
C MET A 472 -15.87 28.89 8.25
N GLN A 473 -16.97 28.13 8.31
CA GLN A 473 -18.30 28.70 8.55
C GLN A 473 -18.41 29.38 9.92
N ALA A 474 -17.71 28.84 10.92
CA ALA A 474 -17.59 29.45 12.23
C ALA A 474 -16.68 30.69 12.25
N GLY A 475 -16.02 31.05 11.15
CA GLY A 475 -15.07 32.18 11.12
C GLY A 475 -13.79 31.92 11.91
N ILE A 476 -13.44 30.65 12.14
CA ILE A 476 -12.25 30.22 12.87
C ILE A 476 -11.17 29.83 11.86
N ALA A 477 -10.00 30.46 11.96
CA ALA A 477 -8.87 30.11 11.12
C ALA A 477 -8.43 28.67 11.39
N TYR A 478 -8.23 27.89 10.33
CA TYR A 478 -7.92 26.46 10.45
C TYR A 478 -6.60 26.20 11.22
N ASP A 479 -5.61 27.07 11.05
CA ASP A 479 -4.29 26.99 11.68
C ASP A 479 -4.20 27.69 13.05
N SER A 480 -5.33 28.12 13.62
CA SER A 480 -5.39 28.74 14.94
C SER A 480 -5.32 27.70 16.08
N GLU A 481 -4.90 28.15 17.27
CA GLU A 481 -5.00 27.35 18.49
C GLU A 481 -6.45 27.00 18.85
N GLN A 482 -7.39 27.89 18.53
CA GLN A 482 -8.83 27.66 18.67
C GLN A 482 -9.31 26.51 17.78
N GLY A 483 -8.92 26.51 16.50
CA GLY A 483 -9.22 25.41 15.57
C GLY A 483 -8.64 24.07 16.05
N ARG A 484 -7.39 24.07 16.55
CA ARG A 484 -6.76 22.90 17.17
C ARG A 484 -7.50 22.40 18.40
N ALA A 485 -7.91 23.29 19.31
CA ALA A 485 -8.64 22.93 20.52
C ALA A 485 -10.02 22.32 20.20
N ILE A 486 -10.76 22.89 19.24
CA ILE A 486 -12.04 22.34 18.76
C ILE A 486 -11.84 20.97 18.12
N CYS A 487 -10.86 20.84 17.22
CA CYS A 487 -10.51 19.56 16.60
C CYS A 487 -10.16 18.50 17.65
N GLY A 488 -9.38 18.87 18.66
CA GLY A 488 -9.03 18.01 19.78
C GLY A 488 -10.26 17.55 20.56
N ALA A 489 -11.18 18.47 20.88
CA ALA A 489 -12.40 18.15 21.61
C ALA A 489 -13.36 17.26 20.81
N LEU A 490 -13.59 17.54 19.53
CA LEU A 490 -14.43 16.70 18.66
C LEU A 490 -13.86 15.29 18.50
N SER A 491 -12.55 15.16 18.25
CA SER A 491 -11.87 13.86 18.16
C SER A 491 -11.91 13.10 19.49
N ALA A 492 -11.79 13.81 20.62
CA ALA A 492 -11.86 13.23 21.95
C ALA A 492 -13.29 12.73 22.27
N ILE A 493 -14.32 13.50 21.94
CA ILE A 493 -15.72 13.07 22.08
C ILE A 493 -15.96 11.83 21.22
N LEU A 494 -15.63 11.87 19.93
CA LEU A 494 -15.83 10.74 19.01
C LEU A 494 -15.18 9.47 19.57
N THR A 495 -13.89 9.54 19.91
CA THR A 495 -13.11 8.37 20.31
C THR A 495 -13.51 7.87 21.70
N GLY A 496 -13.72 8.78 22.66
CA GLY A 496 -14.16 8.44 24.01
C GLY A 496 -15.54 7.78 24.00
N VAL A 497 -16.50 8.33 23.25
CA VAL A 497 -17.83 7.74 23.09
C VAL A 497 -17.76 6.38 22.42
N CYS A 498 -16.94 6.21 21.38
CA CYS A 498 -16.75 4.89 20.76
C CYS A 498 -16.22 3.85 21.77
N TYR A 499 -15.21 4.20 22.59
CA TYR A 499 -14.66 3.27 23.58
C TYR A 499 -15.64 3.01 24.74
N ARG A 500 -16.40 4.03 25.18
CA ARG A 500 -17.51 3.85 26.13
C ARG A 500 -18.54 2.85 25.59
N THR A 501 -18.99 3.02 24.35
CA THR A 501 -19.95 2.12 23.71
C THR A 501 -19.36 0.73 23.51
N SER A 502 -18.07 0.64 23.15
CA SER A 502 -17.35 -0.63 23.09
C SER A 502 -17.29 -1.35 24.44
N ALA A 503 -17.13 -0.62 25.55
CA ALA A 503 -17.14 -1.20 26.89
C ALA A 503 -18.55 -1.67 27.31
N LYS A 504 -19.59 -0.90 27.00
CA LYS A 504 -20.99 -1.32 27.19
C LYS A 504 -21.33 -2.58 26.38
N MET A 505 -20.86 -2.68 25.14
CA MET A 505 -21.02 -3.91 24.36
C MET A 505 -20.23 -5.10 24.96
N ALA A 506 -19.11 -4.84 25.63
CA ALA A 506 -18.34 -5.86 26.31
C ALA A 506 -19.03 -6.39 27.57
N GLU A 507 -19.83 -5.57 28.25
CA GLU A 507 -20.69 -6.02 29.36
C GLU A 507 -21.64 -7.13 28.90
N GLU A 508 -22.30 -6.94 27.76
CA GLU A 508 -23.32 -7.86 27.23
C GLU A 508 -22.72 -9.06 26.48
N HIS A 509 -21.65 -8.83 25.70
CA HIS A 509 -21.11 -9.83 24.77
C HIS A 509 -19.70 -10.32 25.10
N GLY A 510 -19.11 -9.79 26.17
CA GLY A 510 -17.71 -10.00 26.53
C GLY A 510 -16.73 -9.12 25.73
N PRO A 511 -15.53 -8.87 26.26
CA PRO A 511 -14.45 -8.19 25.52
C PRO A 511 -14.04 -8.91 24.24
N PHE A 512 -13.28 -8.24 23.36
CA PHE A 512 -12.63 -8.95 22.25
C PHE A 512 -11.67 -10.03 22.80
N PRO A 513 -11.51 -11.19 22.11
CA PRO A 513 -10.67 -12.30 22.57
C PRO A 513 -9.24 -11.91 23.00
N GLY A 514 -8.62 -10.97 22.27
CA GLY A 514 -7.28 -10.47 22.57
C GLY A 514 -7.16 -9.54 23.79
N TYR A 515 -8.26 -9.19 24.47
CA TYR A 515 -8.27 -8.15 25.49
C TYR A 515 -7.45 -8.52 26.73
N TYR A 516 -7.68 -9.69 27.34
CA TYR A 516 -7.10 -10.01 28.65
C TYR A 516 -5.57 -10.00 28.66
N LYS A 517 -4.92 -10.48 27.59
CA LYS A 517 -3.46 -10.43 27.43
C LYS A 517 -2.90 -9.02 27.15
N ASN A 518 -3.77 -8.08 26.76
CA ASN A 518 -3.41 -6.71 26.42
C ASN A 518 -4.05 -5.67 27.37
N ARG A 519 -4.74 -6.12 28.42
CA ARG A 519 -5.58 -5.27 29.29
C ARG A 519 -4.84 -4.04 29.80
N GLU A 520 -3.65 -4.24 30.35
CA GLU A 520 -2.87 -3.13 30.92
C GLU A 520 -2.39 -2.15 29.84
N ALA A 521 -1.99 -2.64 28.66
CA ALA A 521 -1.61 -1.78 27.54
C ALA A 521 -2.80 -0.97 27.00
N MET A 522 -3.96 -1.61 26.89
CA MET A 522 -5.18 -0.93 26.45
C MET A 522 -5.62 0.12 27.47
N LEU A 523 -5.70 -0.21 28.76
CA LEU A 523 -6.08 0.76 29.79
C LEU A 523 -5.06 1.90 29.91
N ARG A 524 -3.77 1.65 29.69
CA ARG A 524 -2.73 2.69 29.59
C ARG A 524 -3.08 3.70 28.48
N VAL A 525 -3.40 3.21 27.28
CA VAL A 525 -3.79 4.06 26.14
C VAL A 525 -5.02 4.90 26.47
N ILE A 526 -6.05 4.29 27.06
CA ILE A 526 -7.29 4.99 27.46
C ILE A 526 -6.99 6.07 28.52
N ARG A 527 -6.19 5.77 29.54
CA ARG A 527 -5.76 6.76 30.54
C ARG A 527 -4.96 7.91 29.92
N ASN A 528 -4.10 7.63 28.94
CA ASN A 528 -3.33 8.66 28.24
C ASN A 528 -4.22 9.58 27.40
N HIS A 529 -5.22 9.05 26.70
CA HIS A 529 -6.21 9.89 26.00
C HIS A 529 -7.02 10.74 26.98
N ARG A 530 -7.44 10.16 28.12
CA ARG A 530 -8.10 10.90 29.19
C ARG A 530 -7.23 12.06 29.69
N ARG A 531 -5.94 11.84 29.95
CA ARG A 531 -5.01 12.93 30.35
C ARG A 531 -4.94 14.04 29.30
N ALA A 532 -4.89 13.69 28.02
CA ALA A 532 -4.89 14.68 26.93
C ALA A 532 -6.19 15.51 26.89
N ALA A 533 -7.34 14.88 27.11
CA ALA A 533 -8.63 15.57 27.16
C ALA A 533 -8.76 16.50 28.38
N TYR A 534 -8.07 16.18 29.48
CA TYR A 534 -8.07 17.01 30.68
C TYR A 534 -7.13 18.21 30.61
N GLY A 535 -6.23 18.27 29.63
CA GLY A 535 -5.27 19.36 29.52
C GLY A 535 -3.92 19.04 30.18
N VAL A 536 -3.61 17.78 30.52
CA VAL A 536 -2.36 17.44 31.21
C VAL A 536 -1.16 17.85 30.36
N ALA A 537 -0.28 18.65 30.97
CA ALA A 537 0.86 19.26 30.31
C ALA A 537 1.81 18.22 29.68
N ARG A 538 2.53 18.64 28.65
CA ARG A 538 3.56 17.80 28.00
C ARG A 538 4.85 17.73 28.84
N ASP A 539 5.15 18.78 29.59
CA ASP A 539 6.32 18.82 30.47
C ASP A 539 6.11 17.86 31.66
N SER A 540 7.01 16.88 31.85
CA SER A 540 6.91 15.90 32.96
C SER A 540 6.95 16.54 34.35
N ALA A 541 7.70 17.63 34.54
CA ALA A 541 7.79 18.31 35.82
C ALA A 541 6.47 19.00 36.21
N ILE A 542 5.68 19.40 35.19
CA ILE A 542 4.35 19.97 35.37
C ILE A 542 3.30 18.85 35.45
N ALA A 543 3.32 17.93 34.49
CA ALA A 543 2.37 16.82 34.37
C ALA A 543 2.37 15.89 35.58
N GLY A 544 3.54 15.60 36.16
CA GLY A 544 3.66 14.76 37.37
C GLY A 544 3.01 15.38 38.62
N LYS A 545 2.66 16.67 38.58
CA LYS A 545 1.93 17.38 39.65
C LYS A 545 0.43 17.52 39.35
N ASP A 546 -0.01 17.17 38.15
CA ASP A 546 -1.43 17.14 37.82
C ASP A 546 -2.14 16.06 38.65
N LYS A 547 -3.44 16.27 38.93
CA LYS A 547 -4.25 15.31 39.68
C LYS A 547 -4.35 13.95 38.99
N LEU A 548 -4.20 13.91 37.66
CA LEU A 548 -4.23 12.69 36.85
C LEU A 548 -2.84 12.10 36.60
N GLY A 549 -1.79 12.75 37.10
CA GLY A 549 -0.40 12.37 36.91
C GLY A 549 0.10 12.51 35.46
N ASP A 550 1.36 12.12 35.25
CA ASP A 550 1.99 12.16 33.93
C ASP A 550 1.47 11.06 32.99
N TYR A 551 1.71 11.23 31.69
CA TYR A 551 1.44 10.22 30.66
C TYR A 551 2.27 8.96 30.89
N GLU A 552 1.68 7.81 30.62
CA GLU A 552 2.29 6.51 30.86
C GLU A 552 2.99 6.00 29.59
N GLN A 553 4.29 5.73 29.68
CA GLN A 553 5.10 5.06 28.63
C GLN A 553 5.07 5.74 27.25
N LEU A 554 5.08 7.07 27.23
CA LEU A 554 5.21 7.88 26.01
C LEU A 554 6.49 8.71 26.07
N ASP A 555 7.34 8.63 25.04
CA ASP A 555 8.48 9.55 24.93
C ASP A 555 8.01 10.91 24.39
N ILE A 556 7.15 10.87 23.37
CA ILE A 556 6.54 12.05 22.77
C ILE A 556 5.11 12.16 23.28
N LYS A 557 4.89 13.11 24.17
CA LYS A 557 3.56 13.36 24.75
C LYS A 557 2.67 14.13 23.77
N PRO A 558 1.36 13.86 23.73
CA PRO A 558 0.45 14.50 22.78
C PRO A 558 0.25 15.98 23.11
N VAL A 559 -0.16 16.79 22.13
CA VAL A 559 -0.69 18.14 22.40
C VAL A 559 -2.01 17.97 23.16
N PRO A 560 -2.13 18.48 24.39
CA PRO A 560 -3.37 18.36 25.14
C PRO A 560 -4.41 19.37 24.65
N ILE A 561 -5.68 19.16 24.98
CA ILE A 561 -6.72 20.14 24.71
C ILE A 561 -6.52 21.32 25.67
N ASP A 562 -6.22 22.50 25.13
CA ASP A 562 -6.15 23.72 25.91
C ASP A 562 -7.55 24.36 26.02
N GLY A 563 -8.12 24.26 27.22
CA GLY A 563 -9.45 24.77 27.51
C GLY A 563 -9.58 26.30 27.45
N ASN A 564 -8.46 27.05 27.45
CA ASN A 564 -8.50 28.51 27.32
C ASN A 564 -9.03 28.96 25.97
N TYR A 565 -8.90 28.13 24.93
CA TYR A 565 -9.42 28.41 23.58
C TYR A 565 -10.85 27.90 23.35
N LEU A 566 -11.44 27.26 24.37
CA LEU A 566 -12.82 26.76 24.35
C LEU A 566 -13.72 27.57 25.29
N THR A 567 -13.35 28.80 25.63
CA THR A 567 -14.21 29.73 26.38
C THR A 567 -15.14 30.48 25.44
N VAL A 568 -16.29 30.96 25.96
CA VAL A 568 -17.24 31.77 25.15
C VAL A 568 -16.58 33.05 24.64
N GLU A 569 -15.69 33.66 25.41
CA GLU A 569 -15.01 34.91 25.05
C GLU A 569 -14.02 34.73 23.89
N ASN A 570 -13.38 33.57 23.81
CA ASN A 570 -12.33 33.28 22.84
C ASN A 570 -12.85 32.44 21.67
N ASN A 571 -14.16 32.30 21.49
CA ASN A 571 -14.70 31.42 20.46
C ASN A 571 -15.94 32.00 19.78
N THR A 572 -16.02 31.78 18.47
CA THR A 572 -17.20 32.11 17.67
C THR A 572 -18.25 31.01 17.70
N LEU A 573 -17.86 29.79 18.09
CA LEU A 573 -18.76 28.69 18.39
C LEU A 573 -19.42 28.93 19.75
N SER A 574 -20.74 29.16 19.74
CA SER A 574 -21.50 29.65 20.89
C SER A 574 -21.44 28.70 22.10
N ASN A 575 -21.24 27.40 21.87
CA ASN A 575 -21.19 26.36 22.89
C ASN A 575 -19.81 25.66 22.98
N ALA A 576 -18.72 26.36 22.66
CA ALA A 576 -17.37 25.80 22.75
C ALA A 576 -17.00 25.21 24.14
N PRO A 577 -17.42 25.79 25.29
CA PRO A 577 -17.10 25.21 26.60
C PRO A 577 -17.71 23.83 26.82
N ASP A 578 -18.87 23.57 26.22
CA ASP A 578 -19.58 22.31 26.35
C ASP A 578 -18.79 21.18 25.66
N LEU A 579 -18.09 21.47 24.55
CA LEU A 579 -17.21 20.51 23.89
C LEU A 579 -16.14 19.95 24.82
N LEU A 580 -15.50 20.81 25.63
CA LEU A 580 -14.48 20.36 26.58
C LEU A 580 -15.09 19.51 27.70
N THR A 581 -16.25 19.90 28.19
CA THR A 581 -16.98 19.17 29.23
C THR A 581 -17.34 17.77 28.75
N HIS A 582 -17.90 17.66 27.54
CA HIS A 582 -18.26 16.39 26.93
C HIS A 582 -17.04 15.54 26.55
N ALA A 583 -15.96 16.15 26.05
CA ALA A 583 -14.71 15.43 25.78
C ALA A 583 -14.15 14.76 27.04
N ARG A 584 -14.13 15.46 28.18
CA ARG A 584 -13.69 14.91 29.47
C ARG A 584 -14.60 13.79 29.95
N LYS A 585 -15.92 14.03 29.92
CA LYS A 585 -16.94 13.05 30.30
C LYS A 585 -16.83 11.76 29.48
N ALA A 586 -16.67 11.87 28.16
CA ALA A 586 -16.53 10.72 27.28
C ALA A 586 -15.35 9.81 27.66
N TRP A 587 -14.21 10.39 28.05
CA TRP A 587 -13.04 9.63 28.49
C TRP A 587 -13.11 9.14 29.94
N ASP A 588 -13.80 9.84 30.83
CA ASP A 588 -14.13 9.36 32.17
C ASP A 588 -14.96 8.08 32.07
N GLU A 589 -16.05 8.14 31.31
CA GLU A 589 -16.96 7.01 31.11
C GLU A 589 -16.28 5.87 30.34
N ALA A 590 -15.48 6.16 29.31
CA ALA A 590 -14.73 5.12 28.60
C ALA A 590 -13.80 4.35 29.52
N LEU A 591 -13.09 5.05 30.43
CA LEU A 591 -12.20 4.42 31.40
C LEU A 591 -12.97 3.65 32.48
N GLU A 592 -14.01 4.25 33.05
CA GLU A 592 -14.83 3.64 34.11
C GLU A 592 -15.47 2.33 33.63
N GLU A 593 -16.16 2.37 32.49
CA GLU A 593 -16.82 1.22 31.90
C GLU A 593 -15.79 0.17 31.44
N GLY A 594 -14.70 0.61 30.80
CA GLY A 594 -13.67 -0.30 30.32
C GLY A 594 -12.88 -1.01 31.42
N VAL A 595 -12.72 -0.39 32.60
CA VAL A 595 -12.12 -1.06 33.76
C VAL A 595 -13.03 -2.18 34.28
N ARG A 596 -14.35 -1.94 34.31
CA ARG A 596 -15.35 -2.89 34.79
C ARG A 596 -15.57 -4.05 33.82
N HIS A 597 -15.78 -3.74 32.55
CA HIS A 597 -16.31 -4.69 31.58
C HIS A 597 -15.26 -5.13 30.54
N GLY A 598 -14.17 -4.37 30.39
CA GLY A 598 -13.27 -4.48 29.24
C GLY A 598 -13.83 -3.78 28.01
N TYR A 599 -13.27 -4.07 26.84
CA TYR A 599 -13.68 -3.45 25.58
C TYR A 599 -13.99 -4.48 24.54
N ARG A 600 -15.01 -4.23 23.72
CA ARG A 600 -15.39 -5.09 22.61
C ARG A 600 -14.49 -4.94 21.39
N ASN A 601 -13.74 -3.84 21.28
CA ASN A 601 -12.97 -3.48 20.08
C ASN A 601 -11.56 -3.03 20.45
N ALA A 602 -10.54 -3.56 19.78
CA ALA A 602 -9.14 -3.19 20.06
C ALA A 602 -8.78 -1.79 19.54
N GLN A 603 -9.45 -1.34 18.49
CA GLN A 603 -9.37 0.00 17.89
C GLN A 603 -10.78 0.40 17.45
N VAL A 604 -11.12 1.68 17.58
CA VAL A 604 -12.49 2.17 17.32
C VAL A 604 -12.58 3.33 16.33
N THR A 605 -11.56 4.18 16.25
CA THR A 605 -11.58 5.38 15.40
C THR A 605 -10.39 5.45 14.46
N VAL A 606 -10.59 6.10 13.32
CA VAL A 606 -9.55 6.49 12.36
C VAL A 606 -10.05 7.65 11.52
N ILE A 607 -9.19 8.63 11.24
CA ILE A 607 -9.48 9.67 10.25
C ILE A 607 -8.89 9.20 8.92
N ALA A 608 -9.76 8.71 8.04
CA ALA A 608 -9.38 8.23 6.72
C ALA A 608 -9.46 9.36 5.66
N PRO A 609 -8.70 9.26 4.56
CA PRO A 609 -8.97 10.06 3.37
C PRO A 609 -10.38 9.79 2.87
N THR A 610 -11.19 10.84 2.71
CA THR A 610 -12.60 10.72 2.31
C THR A 610 -12.83 11.20 0.87
N GLY A 611 -11.89 10.98 -0.04
CA GLY A 611 -11.95 11.51 -1.41
C GLY A 611 -13.24 11.17 -2.17
N THR A 612 -13.65 9.91 -2.18
CA THR A 612 -14.88 9.47 -2.86
C THR A 612 -16.12 9.71 -2.02
N ILE A 613 -16.12 9.28 -0.75
CA ILE A 613 -17.30 9.38 0.12
C ILE A 613 -17.62 10.81 0.54
N GLY A 614 -16.61 11.68 0.67
CA GLY A 614 -16.79 13.10 0.99
C GLY A 614 -17.58 13.82 -0.10
N LEU A 615 -17.35 13.49 -1.37
CA LEU A 615 -18.16 14.00 -2.47
C LEU A 615 -19.61 13.50 -2.40
N LEU A 616 -19.83 12.24 -2.02
CA LEU A 616 -21.18 11.68 -1.85
C LEU A 616 -21.93 12.31 -0.67
N MET A 617 -21.21 12.75 0.36
CA MET A 617 -21.77 13.40 1.55
C MET A 617 -21.90 14.93 1.42
N ASP A 618 -21.62 15.49 0.25
CA ASP A 618 -21.55 16.94 -0.02
C ASP A 618 -20.60 17.67 0.94
N CYS A 619 -19.40 17.10 1.16
CA CYS A 619 -18.35 17.77 1.91
C CYS A 619 -17.60 18.79 1.05
N ASP A 620 -17.41 20.01 1.57
CA ASP A 620 -16.54 21.02 0.97
C ASP A 620 -15.06 20.67 1.18
N THR A 621 -14.75 20.07 2.33
CA THR A 621 -13.39 19.63 2.72
C THR A 621 -13.34 18.13 3.01
N THR A 622 -12.30 17.45 2.51
CA THR A 622 -12.13 16.00 2.62
C THR A 622 -11.44 15.62 3.92
N GLY A 623 -12.12 14.87 4.79
CA GLY A 623 -11.55 14.43 6.07
C GLY A 623 -11.36 15.62 7.02
N VAL A 624 -10.24 15.63 7.75
CA VAL A 624 -9.88 16.76 8.60
C VAL A 624 -9.28 17.93 7.84
N GLU A 625 -8.85 17.73 6.59
CA GLU A 625 -8.03 18.66 5.81
C GLU A 625 -8.66 20.06 5.66
N PRO A 626 -7.86 21.13 5.57
CA PRO A 626 -8.37 22.42 5.13
C PRO A 626 -8.80 22.35 3.67
N ASP A 627 -9.55 23.35 3.21
CA ASP A 627 -9.90 23.38 1.80
C ASP A 627 -8.68 23.67 0.92
N PHE A 628 -8.42 22.81 -0.06
CA PHE A 628 -7.34 23.00 -1.02
C PHE A 628 -7.56 24.21 -1.94
N ALA A 629 -8.82 24.43 -2.36
CA ALA A 629 -9.19 25.55 -3.21
C ALA A 629 -10.70 25.84 -3.12
N LEU A 630 -11.06 27.12 -3.05
CA LEU A 630 -12.47 27.56 -2.96
C LEU A 630 -13.29 27.26 -4.23
N VAL A 631 -12.62 27.03 -5.36
CA VAL A 631 -13.22 26.59 -6.62
C VAL A 631 -12.37 25.46 -7.19
N LYS A 632 -13.00 24.31 -7.45
CA LYS A 632 -12.34 23.09 -7.94
C LYS A 632 -12.97 22.67 -9.26
N PHE A 633 -12.18 22.09 -10.15
CA PHE A 633 -12.66 21.52 -11.41
C PHE A 633 -12.35 20.03 -11.45
N LYS A 634 -13.38 19.18 -11.44
CA LYS A 634 -13.23 17.73 -11.54
C LYS A 634 -13.45 17.27 -12.98
N LYS A 635 -12.47 16.59 -13.55
CA LYS A 635 -12.60 15.95 -14.86
C LYS A 635 -13.49 14.72 -14.75
N LEU A 636 -14.51 14.61 -15.61
CA LEU A 636 -15.43 13.47 -15.62
C LEU A 636 -14.90 12.34 -16.52
N ALA A 637 -15.22 11.09 -16.17
CA ALA A 637 -14.79 9.90 -16.92
C ALA A 637 -15.25 9.90 -18.38
N GLY A 638 -16.40 10.53 -18.69
CA GLY A 638 -16.93 10.70 -20.04
C GLY A 638 -16.42 11.95 -20.79
N GLY A 639 -15.45 12.69 -20.23
CA GLY A 639 -15.02 13.99 -20.74
C GLY A 639 -15.79 15.17 -20.13
N GLY A 640 -15.21 16.38 -20.20
CA GLY A 640 -15.75 17.60 -19.57
C GLY A 640 -15.27 17.84 -18.13
N TYR A 641 -15.65 18.99 -17.58
CA TYR A 641 -15.28 19.43 -16.23
C TYR A 641 -16.52 19.77 -15.41
N PHE A 642 -16.56 19.30 -14.17
CA PHE A 642 -17.54 19.69 -13.17
C PHE A 642 -16.92 20.72 -12.21
N LYS A 643 -17.50 21.92 -12.15
CA LYS A 643 -17.04 22.97 -11.25
C LYS A 643 -17.71 22.79 -9.89
N ILE A 644 -16.91 22.68 -8.85
CA ILE A 644 -17.34 22.61 -7.45
C ILE A 644 -16.91 23.92 -6.79
N ALA A 645 -17.89 24.73 -6.38
CA ALA A 645 -17.63 25.93 -5.59
C ALA A 645 -17.87 25.61 -4.11
N ASN A 646 -16.96 26.04 -3.25
CA ASN A 646 -17.08 25.87 -1.81
C ASN A 646 -18.31 26.63 -1.30
N GLN A 647 -19.25 25.91 -0.69
CA GLN A 647 -20.52 26.48 -0.22
C GLN A 647 -20.39 27.17 1.14
N SER A 648 -19.30 26.88 1.87
CA SER A 648 -18.97 27.43 3.18
C SER A 648 -18.45 28.86 3.16
N VAL A 649 -18.05 29.42 2.00
CA VAL A 649 -17.54 30.79 1.90
C VAL A 649 -18.59 31.82 2.31
N LYS A 650 -19.85 31.66 1.87
CA LYS A 650 -20.90 32.62 2.19
C LYS A 650 -21.20 32.67 3.70
N PRO A 651 -21.50 31.54 4.37
CA PRO A 651 -21.70 31.54 5.83
C PRO A 651 -20.50 32.09 6.59
N ALA A 652 -19.27 31.81 6.14
CA ALA A 652 -18.07 32.36 6.77
C ALA A 652 -18.04 33.90 6.74
N LEU A 653 -18.34 34.51 5.60
CA LEU A 653 -18.38 35.96 5.48
C LEU A 653 -19.52 36.59 6.32
N GLU A 654 -20.65 35.90 6.43
CA GLU A 654 -21.74 36.30 7.32
C GLU A 654 -21.28 36.30 8.79
N THR A 655 -20.60 35.23 9.22
CA THR A 655 -20.03 35.12 10.58
C THR A 655 -18.97 36.19 10.86
N LEU A 656 -18.16 36.56 9.86
CA LEU A 656 -17.15 37.62 9.97
C LEU A 656 -17.75 39.04 9.92
N GLY A 657 -19.06 39.18 9.76
CA GLY A 657 -19.76 40.46 9.83
C GLY A 657 -19.74 41.29 8.53
N TYR A 658 -19.42 40.67 7.39
CA TYR A 658 -19.53 41.34 6.10
C TYR A 658 -20.99 41.62 5.75
N ASN A 659 -21.26 42.77 5.14
CA ASN A 659 -22.62 43.09 4.69
C ASN A 659 -22.96 42.37 3.38
N GLN A 660 -24.26 42.29 3.04
CA GLN A 660 -24.75 41.57 1.85
C GLN A 660 -24.16 42.08 0.53
N GLY A 661 -23.84 43.38 0.43
CA GLY A 661 -23.16 43.93 -0.74
C GLY A 661 -21.73 43.40 -0.88
N GLN A 662 -20.96 43.46 0.21
CA GLN A 662 -19.59 42.93 0.27
C GLN A 662 -19.55 41.42 0.02
N ILE A 663 -20.45 40.66 0.65
CA ILE A 663 -20.56 39.21 0.46
C ILE A 663 -20.77 38.90 -1.02
N ARG A 664 -21.74 39.57 -1.66
CA ARG A 664 -22.01 39.40 -3.09
C ARG A 664 -20.78 39.71 -3.95
N ASP A 665 -20.09 40.81 -3.68
CA ASP A 665 -18.92 41.21 -4.46
C ASP A 665 -17.75 40.23 -4.31
N ILE A 666 -17.51 39.73 -3.09
CA ILE A 666 -16.49 38.71 -2.80
C ILE A 666 -16.84 37.39 -3.48
N LEU A 667 -18.08 36.93 -3.36
CA LEU A 667 -18.53 35.69 -4.01
C LEU A 667 -18.44 35.79 -5.53
N ASN A 668 -18.78 36.94 -6.12
CA ASN A 668 -18.62 37.19 -7.55
C ASN A 668 -17.15 37.17 -7.99
N TYR A 669 -16.24 37.70 -7.17
CA TYR A 669 -14.81 37.66 -7.45
C TYR A 669 -14.23 36.24 -7.34
N VAL A 670 -14.56 35.52 -6.26
CA VAL A 670 -14.00 34.19 -5.97
C VAL A 670 -14.59 33.11 -6.88
N MET A 671 -15.90 33.12 -7.10
CA MET A 671 -16.58 32.13 -7.92
C MET A 671 -16.64 32.53 -9.40
N GLY A 672 -16.28 33.77 -9.75
CA GLY A 672 -16.61 34.37 -11.04
C GLY A 672 -18.12 34.66 -11.17
N HIS A 673 -18.54 35.32 -12.25
CA HIS A 673 -19.96 35.63 -12.51
C HIS A 673 -20.85 34.41 -12.80
N LEU A 674 -20.29 33.19 -12.77
CA LEU A 674 -20.94 31.98 -13.28
C LEU A 674 -21.41 32.11 -14.74
N THR A 675 -20.80 33.02 -15.52
CA THR A 675 -20.98 33.19 -16.97
C THR A 675 -19.67 32.91 -17.69
N LEU A 676 -19.76 32.43 -18.95
CA LEU A 676 -18.59 32.27 -19.84
C LEU A 676 -18.19 33.60 -20.54
N GLU A 677 -18.96 34.66 -20.35
CA GLU A 677 -18.82 35.95 -21.01
C GLU A 677 -18.35 37.02 -20.02
N VAL A 678 -17.08 36.96 -19.61
CA VAL A 678 -16.48 38.02 -18.78
C VAL A 678 -15.15 38.45 -19.38
N PRO A 679 -14.96 39.74 -19.69
CA PRO A 679 -13.66 40.28 -20.06
C PRO A 679 -12.68 40.09 -18.90
N VAL A 680 -11.52 39.48 -19.18
CA VAL A 680 -10.44 39.33 -18.21
C VAL A 680 -10.01 40.73 -17.73
N PRO A 681 -10.00 41.01 -16.42
CA PRO A 681 -9.57 42.31 -15.93
C PRO A 681 -8.12 42.58 -16.32
N ASP A 682 -7.87 43.77 -16.85
CA ASP A 682 -6.52 44.22 -17.20
C ASP A 682 -5.64 44.26 -15.93
N ARG A 683 -4.39 43.77 -16.05
CA ARG A 683 -3.40 43.66 -14.96
C ARG A 683 -3.11 45.00 -14.25
N ALA A 684 -3.59 46.11 -14.80
CA ALA A 684 -3.47 47.46 -14.25
C ALA A 684 -4.51 47.81 -13.17
N ALA A 685 -5.54 47.01 -12.92
CA ALA A 685 -6.55 47.28 -11.88
C ALA A 685 -6.02 47.00 -10.46
N ARG A 686 -5.19 47.92 -9.95
CA ARG A 686 -4.76 47.95 -8.55
C ARG A 686 -5.91 48.41 -7.65
N TRP A 687 -6.73 47.48 -7.16
CA TRP A 687 -7.53 47.75 -5.96
C TRP A 687 -6.60 47.71 -4.75
N ARG A 688 -6.26 48.90 -4.22
CA ARG A 688 -5.58 49.02 -2.93
C ARG A 688 -6.54 48.51 -1.86
N ILE A 689 -6.36 47.27 -1.42
CA ILE A 689 -6.80 46.85 -0.08
C ILE A 689 -5.95 47.70 0.87
N GLN A 690 -6.55 48.72 1.50
CA GLN A 690 -5.88 49.44 2.56
C GLN A 690 -5.70 48.49 3.74
N PRO A 691 -4.46 48.24 4.22
CA PRO A 691 -4.27 47.62 5.50
C PRO A 691 -4.60 48.66 6.56
N ARG A 692 -5.81 48.61 7.13
CA ARG A 692 -6.07 49.25 8.41
C ARG A 692 -6.48 48.18 9.42
N ALA A 693 -5.59 48.03 10.40
CA ALA A 693 -5.78 47.37 11.69
C ALA A 693 -5.92 45.84 11.68
N CYS A 694 -4.84 45.13 11.34
CA CYS A 694 -4.47 43.93 12.10
C CYS A 694 -3.70 44.39 13.34
N GLY A 695 -4.46 44.73 14.39
CA GLY A 695 -3.97 44.96 15.74
C GLY A 695 -5.04 44.43 16.67
N ASN A 696 -4.69 43.35 17.37
CA ASN A 696 -5.54 42.49 18.20
C ASN A 696 -6.50 41.57 17.41
N ILE A 697 -6.01 40.38 17.06
CA ILE A 697 -6.75 39.12 17.25
C ILE A 697 -5.74 38.12 17.82
#